data_AF-A0A1H7YPW0-F1
#
_entry.id   AF-A0A1H7YPW0-F1
#
_cell.length_a   1.000
_cell.length_b   1.000
_cell.length_c   1.000
_cell.angle_alpha   90.00
_cell.angle_beta   90.00
_cell.angle_gamma   90.00
#
_symmetry.space_group_name_H-M   'P 1'
#
loop_
_entity.id
_entity.type
_entity.pdbx_description
1 polymer ?
#
loop_
_entity_poly.entity_id
_entity_poly.type
_entity_poly.pdbx_seq_one_letter_code
_entity_poly.pdbx_strand_id
1 'polypeptide(L)'
;MRAILSWVVLALACFWLAGATAQTTTLSDNAESIAVVIGNKAYKQTSTVDFAHNDADAIKAYLIGTLGFREQNVHLIKDATLSELQQSFGTESNPQIGRIWRSVVADRSNVFVYYSGHGVPDLISGQPFLLPQDGNPNISESGYGLQTLYRNLELVRQKIGAQRQLIVMIDACFTGETGRKGESLLAVSAPGFTPARPRSGGGIVKLVATSGTAPANWDQEAKLGLFTSRFLMGAAGLARAQGAPESGLLAWPDLQRYLKVSVAAAARRDSGREQAPEIDEASFALPPGQPVPAVASAVAAAQDDSNWQRAKAASDRSALEDYIANCGSVCRYREEALRHLRQFQRDTQVAADRQNWQRLSREGKYADYLKNCGAICAYRTLAENYLPDLLAARDGAVRKCDELAGSPGDLDRNRDVPGVAFANLAAEQAITACQLASEQHPELRRLNFQLGRAYDKAKRYLDASSAYRKASDSGSASAAHNLALFFRDGEGLPKDEAEARKLYEKAALAGHIEAMNSLGALLGNGVGGAKDLAGAKRWYEKAAQNGHVLGMRNFALALQNGWVPPANLPEARSWYEKAAKAGDALAMSWTGYMMENGQGGPVDLPAAKRWYEQGAKAGDAFAMYRLGYMFDTALGGLKDPVEARRWFKASAEHGNIEGMCHYALALTTEDGGPQNMIEARQWFEKAARAGVAHCMYGYGKANEHGHGGPANLAEARTWYGKAAQAGNSAGMLEYAFMLRYGKGGPEDQSGARDWLRKAADLGDKNAMYSLAVMLEKGQGGPVDRAEARRWYQKSKP
;
A
#
# COMPACT_ATOMS: atom_id res chain seq x y z
N MET A 1 15.50 17.98 48.16
CA MET A 1 14.73 19.21 47.87
C MET A 1 15.43 19.91 46.73
N ARG A 2 15.09 19.56 45.48
CA ARG A 2 14.17 20.26 44.55
C ARG A 2 14.76 21.55 43.97
N ALA A 3 15.03 21.51 42.67
CA ALA A 3 15.18 22.68 41.81
C ALA A 3 14.48 22.41 40.47
N ILE A 4 14.10 23.50 39.80
CA ILE A 4 13.66 23.69 38.40
C ILE A 4 12.14 23.93 38.21
N LEU A 5 11.86 25.11 37.63
CA LEU A 5 10.70 25.70 36.92
C LEU A 5 10.61 27.19 37.39
N SER A 6 10.44 28.27 36.62
CA SER A 6 9.95 28.45 35.24
C SER A 6 9.65 29.94 34.89
N TRP A 7 9.54 30.25 33.59
CA TRP A 7 8.62 31.19 32.89
C TRP A 7 8.86 32.75 32.74
N VAL A 8 8.97 33.15 31.45
CA VAL A 8 8.55 34.37 30.66
C VAL A 8 9.21 35.76 30.74
N VAL A 9 9.57 36.27 29.54
CA VAL A 9 9.15 37.53 28.85
C VAL A 9 10.37 38.19 28.18
N LEU A 10 10.40 38.29 26.85
CA LEU A 10 10.89 39.51 26.20
C LEU A 10 10.34 39.73 24.78
N ALA A 11 9.92 40.98 24.61
CA ALA A 11 9.33 41.73 23.51
C ALA A 11 9.97 41.63 22.09
N LEU A 12 9.07 41.60 21.10
CA LEU A 12 8.99 42.48 19.92
C LEU A 12 10.30 43.04 19.33
N ALA A 13 10.74 42.42 18.23
CA ALA A 13 11.32 43.13 17.09
C ALA A 13 10.73 42.55 15.80
N CYS A 14 9.83 43.32 15.18
CA CYS A 14 9.28 43.06 13.86
C CYS A 14 10.41 43.13 12.82
N PHE A 15 10.76 42.00 12.21
CA PHE A 15 11.29 41.98 10.85
C PHE A 15 10.17 41.49 9.93
N TRP A 16 9.38 42.43 9.43
CA TRP A 16 8.69 42.25 8.15
C TRP A 16 9.76 42.15 7.07
N LEU A 17 10.28 40.95 6.82
CA LEU A 17 10.75 40.62 5.48
C LEU A 17 9.48 40.48 4.65
N ALA A 18 9.02 41.59 4.09
CA ALA A 18 8.25 41.56 2.87
C ALA A 18 9.13 40.85 1.84
N GLY A 19 8.97 39.54 1.74
CA GLY A 19 9.44 38.79 0.59
C GLY A 19 8.79 39.45 -0.61
N ALA A 20 9.60 40.18 -1.38
CA ALA A 20 9.21 40.56 -2.73
C ALA A 20 8.88 39.25 -3.43
N THR A 21 7.58 38.96 -3.56
CA THR A 21 7.11 37.92 -4.45
C THR A 21 7.60 38.32 -5.82
N ALA A 22 8.62 37.63 -6.32
CA ALA A 22 9.08 37.80 -7.68
C ALA A 22 7.86 37.60 -8.57
N GLN A 23 7.37 38.69 -9.16
CA GLN A 23 6.23 38.66 -10.06
C GLN A 23 6.58 37.67 -11.16
N THR A 24 5.90 36.53 -11.18
CA THR A 24 6.12 35.52 -12.21
C THR A 24 5.73 36.16 -13.52
N THR A 25 6.73 36.45 -14.36
CA THR A 25 6.49 36.99 -15.69
C THR A 25 5.62 35.99 -16.44
N THR A 26 4.51 36.45 -17.03
CA THR A 26 3.71 35.59 -17.89
C THR A 26 4.24 35.74 -19.30
N LEU A 27 4.32 34.66 -20.07
CA LEU A 27 4.58 34.70 -21.51
C LEU A 27 3.32 35.19 -22.26
N SER A 28 2.81 36.33 -21.83
CA SER A 28 1.73 37.11 -22.40
C SER A 28 2.33 38.31 -23.15
N ASP A 29 1.52 39.04 -23.93
CA ASP A 29 1.99 40.15 -24.79
C ASP A 29 2.91 39.68 -25.93
N ASN A 30 2.36 38.88 -26.85
CA ASN A 30 3.09 38.34 -28.00
C ASN A 30 2.70 38.93 -29.36
N ALA A 31 2.01 40.07 -29.38
CA ALA A 31 1.57 40.70 -30.62
C ALA A 31 2.73 41.11 -31.54
N GLU A 32 3.88 41.45 -30.95
CA GLU A 32 5.13 41.77 -31.67
C GLU A 32 6.20 40.68 -31.56
N SER A 33 5.85 39.53 -30.98
CA SER A 33 6.78 38.40 -30.87
C SER A 33 6.96 37.73 -32.22
N ILE A 34 8.17 37.22 -32.46
CA ILE A 34 8.57 36.59 -33.72
C ILE A 34 8.77 35.10 -33.48
N ALA A 35 8.25 34.26 -34.36
CA ALA A 35 8.51 32.83 -34.32
C ALA A 35 9.03 32.30 -35.66
N VAL A 36 9.95 31.34 -35.59
CA VAL A 36 10.38 30.53 -36.74
C VAL A 36 10.07 29.09 -36.39
N VAL A 37 9.22 28.46 -37.20
CA VAL A 37 8.70 27.11 -36.97
C VAL A 37 9.06 26.26 -38.19
N ILE A 38 9.91 25.27 -37.99
CA ILE A 38 10.46 24.46 -39.07
C ILE A 38 10.04 23.00 -38.87
N GLY A 39 9.48 22.41 -39.91
CA GLY A 39 9.19 20.98 -39.98
C GLY A 39 9.84 20.36 -41.20
N ASN A 40 10.92 19.61 -41.02
CA ASN A 40 11.64 18.93 -42.08
C ASN A 40 11.27 17.44 -42.10
N LYS A 41 10.48 17.05 -43.09
CA LYS A 41 10.01 15.69 -43.33
C LYS A 41 10.72 15.03 -44.51
N ALA A 42 10.85 15.73 -45.64
CA ALA A 42 11.17 15.14 -46.93
C ALA A 42 12.60 15.43 -47.39
N TYR A 43 13.57 14.66 -46.89
CA TYR A 43 15.00 14.83 -47.16
C TYR A 43 15.44 14.28 -48.54
N LYS A 44 16.41 14.95 -49.19
CA LYS A 44 16.98 14.48 -50.48
C LYS A 44 17.97 13.33 -50.32
N GLN A 45 18.71 13.31 -49.20
CA GLN A 45 19.87 12.43 -49.01
C GLN A 45 19.72 11.48 -47.80
N THR A 46 18.55 11.42 -47.16
CA THR A 46 18.27 10.53 -46.02
C THR A 46 16.77 10.21 -45.91
N SER A 47 16.40 9.36 -44.95
CA SER A 47 15.03 8.92 -44.71
C SER A 47 14.12 10.06 -44.21
N THR A 48 12.81 9.90 -44.41
CA THR A 48 11.81 10.87 -43.99
C THR A 48 11.58 10.88 -42.49
N VAL A 49 11.23 12.04 -41.93
CA VAL A 49 10.76 12.15 -40.53
C VAL A 49 9.24 12.20 -40.50
N ASP A 50 8.62 11.15 -39.96
CA ASP A 50 7.18 11.07 -39.84
C ASP A 50 6.65 12.21 -38.95
N PHE A 51 5.55 12.83 -39.38
CA PHE A 51 4.82 13.90 -38.68
C PHE A 51 5.52 15.26 -38.52
N ALA A 52 6.76 15.48 -38.98
CA ALA A 52 7.44 16.77 -38.80
C ALA A 52 6.67 17.99 -39.37
N HIS A 53 5.91 17.80 -40.46
CA HIS A 53 5.00 18.85 -40.97
C HIS A 53 3.82 19.11 -40.05
N ASN A 54 3.23 18.05 -39.48
CA ASN A 54 2.09 18.16 -38.56
C ASN A 54 2.51 18.82 -37.25
N ASP A 55 3.71 18.50 -36.77
CA ASP A 55 4.32 19.14 -35.62
C ASP A 55 4.43 20.65 -35.81
N ALA A 56 4.98 21.07 -36.94
CA ALA A 56 5.14 22.48 -37.27
C ALA A 56 3.77 23.19 -37.39
N ASP A 57 2.77 22.55 -38.00
CA ASP A 57 1.41 23.09 -38.07
C ASP A 57 0.75 23.20 -36.68
N ALA A 58 0.92 22.19 -35.81
CA ALA A 58 0.37 22.17 -34.47
C ALA A 58 1.03 23.21 -33.55
N ILE A 59 2.34 23.40 -33.65
CA ILE A 59 3.06 24.47 -32.94
C ILE A 59 2.63 25.84 -33.46
N LYS A 60 2.50 26.04 -34.78
CA LYS A 60 1.95 27.30 -35.32
C LYS A 60 0.57 27.59 -34.73
N ALA A 61 -0.33 26.60 -34.69
CA ALA A 61 -1.65 26.75 -34.11
C ALA A 61 -1.59 27.13 -32.62
N TYR A 62 -0.68 26.52 -31.85
CA TYR A 62 -0.49 26.84 -30.43
C TYR A 62 0.05 28.27 -30.22
N LEU A 63 1.04 28.69 -31.02
CA LEU A 63 1.60 30.04 -30.93
C LEU A 63 0.54 31.12 -31.18
N ILE A 64 -0.32 30.91 -32.18
CA ILE A 64 -1.37 31.86 -32.55
C ILE A 64 -2.53 31.79 -31.55
N GLY A 65 -3.08 30.60 -31.33
CA GLY A 65 -4.32 30.40 -30.56
C GLY A 65 -4.14 30.52 -29.04
N THR A 66 -2.99 30.11 -28.52
CA THR A 66 -2.74 30.09 -27.07
C THR A 66 -1.80 31.20 -26.62
N LEU A 67 -0.69 31.40 -27.33
CA LEU A 67 0.28 32.44 -26.95
C LEU A 67 -0.03 33.82 -27.53
N GLY A 68 -0.95 33.93 -28.50
CA GLY A 68 -1.36 35.22 -29.07
C GLY A 68 -0.34 35.85 -30.01
N PHE A 69 0.51 35.04 -30.67
CA PHE A 69 1.36 35.52 -31.75
C PHE A 69 0.50 35.92 -32.94
N ARG A 70 0.86 37.02 -33.62
CA ARG A 70 0.23 37.39 -34.89
C ARG A 70 0.65 36.40 -35.98
N GLU A 71 -0.29 35.96 -36.80
CA GLU A 71 -0.02 34.95 -37.82
C GLU A 71 1.12 35.35 -38.77
N GLN A 72 1.19 36.62 -39.19
CA GLN A 72 2.25 37.14 -40.06
C GLN A 72 3.66 37.10 -39.43
N ASN A 73 3.75 37.00 -38.11
CA ASN A 73 5.01 36.93 -37.37
C ASN A 73 5.44 35.49 -37.06
N VAL A 74 4.62 34.49 -37.41
CA VAL A 74 4.96 33.07 -37.29
C VAL A 74 5.41 32.54 -38.64
N HIS A 75 6.72 32.47 -38.83
CA HIS A 75 7.33 32.02 -40.07
C HIS A 75 7.43 30.49 -40.09
N LEU A 76 6.43 29.85 -40.69
CA LEU A 76 6.38 28.42 -40.92
C LEU A 76 7.16 28.04 -42.18
N ILE A 77 8.14 27.14 -42.05
CA ILE A 77 8.92 26.60 -43.16
C ILE A 77 8.80 25.08 -43.12
N LYS A 78 8.32 24.49 -44.21
CA LYS A 78 8.29 23.04 -44.40
C LYS A 78 9.46 22.65 -45.28
N ASP A 79 10.25 21.67 -44.84
CA ASP A 79 11.39 21.14 -45.61
C ASP A 79 12.45 22.21 -45.94
N ALA A 80 12.88 22.95 -44.92
CA ALA A 80 13.84 24.04 -45.02
C ALA A 80 15.21 23.58 -45.56
N THR A 81 15.69 24.27 -46.58
CA THR A 81 17.06 24.17 -47.12
C THR A 81 18.09 24.84 -46.20
N LEU A 82 19.38 24.57 -46.43
CA LEU A 82 20.46 25.23 -45.69
C LEU A 82 20.38 26.76 -45.85
N SER A 83 20.06 27.23 -47.06
CA SER A 83 19.89 28.67 -47.32
C SER A 83 18.76 29.27 -46.50
N GLU A 84 17.62 28.59 -46.35
CA GLU A 84 16.49 29.08 -45.55
C GLU A 84 16.79 29.07 -44.05
N LEU A 85 17.56 28.10 -43.55
CA LEU A 85 18.05 28.10 -42.18
C LEU A 85 18.97 29.30 -41.94
N GLN A 86 19.92 29.56 -42.85
CA GLN A 86 20.81 30.72 -42.78
C GLN A 86 20.06 32.05 -42.91
N GLN A 87 19.04 32.14 -43.76
CA GLN A 87 18.18 33.32 -43.87
C GLN A 87 17.33 33.53 -42.61
N SER A 88 16.99 32.47 -41.89
CA SER A 88 16.18 32.54 -40.67
C SER A 88 17.02 32.95 -39.45
N PHE A 89 18.18 32.31 -39.28
CA PHE A 89 19.00 32.39 -38.06
C PHE A 89 20.33 33.14 -38.23
N GLY A 90 20.70 33.51 -39.46
CA GLY A 90 21.97 34.12 -39.80
C GLY A 90 23.05 33.10 -40.15
N THR A 91 24.26 33.56 -40.45
CA THR A 91 25.44 32.69 -40.62
C THR A 91 26.43 32.90 -39.48
N GLU A 92 27.51 32.12 -39.43
CA GLU A 92 28.61 32.34 -38.48
C GLU A 92 29.31 33.69 -38.71
N SER A 93 29.57 34.05 -39.97
CA SER A 93 30.23 35.30 -40.34
C SER A 93 29.30 36.52 -40.34
N ASN A 94 27.99 36.31 -40.48
CA ASN A 94 27.00 37.37 -40.52
C ASN A 94 25.70 36.96 -39.79
N PRO A 95 25.67 37.03 -38.45
CA PRO A 95 24.49 36.68 -37.68
C PRO A 95 23.30 37.64 -37.91
N GLN A 96 23.57 38.89 -38.30
CA GLN A 96 22.55 39.94 -38.42
C GLN A 96 21.69 39.83 -39.70
N ILE A 97 22.10 39.02 -40.67
CA ILE A 97 21.29 38.75 -41.87
C ILE A 97 20.02 37.92 -41.54
N GLY A 98 20.05 37.21 -40.42
CA GLY A 98 18.96 36.35 -39.96
C GLY A 98 17.64 37.11 -39.80
N ARG A 99 16.54 36.49 -40.26
CA ARG A 99 15.19 37.02 -40.17
C ARG A 99 14.80 37.38 -38.74
N ILE A 100 15.13 36.53 -37.77
CA ILE A 100 14.80 36.80 -36.36
C ILE A 100 15.45 38.11 -35.92
N TRP A 101 16.76 38.27 -36.14
CA TRP A 101 17.47 39.51 -35.80
C TRP A 101 16.83 40.75 -36.43
N ARG A 102 16.47 40.67 -37.71
CA ARG A 102 15.87 41.80 -38.45
C ARG A 102 14.44 42.13 -38.02
N SER A 103 13.70 41.15 -37.51
CA SER A 103 12.25 41.29 -37.26
C SER A 103 11.91 41.59 -35.80
N VAL A 104 12.79 41.26 -34.85
CA VAL A 104 12.54 41.54 -33.43
C VAL A 104 12.65 43.03 -33.10
N VAL A 105 11.75 43.47 -32.23
CA VAL A 105 11.74 44.82 -31.65
C VAL A 105 12.25 44.75 -30.22
N ALA A 106 13.21 45.62 -29.90
CA ALA A 106 13.81 45.71 -28.57
C ALA A 106 12.74 45.95 -27.49
N ASP A 107 12.85 45.23 -26.38
CA ASP A 107 11.95 45.29 -25.21
C ASP A 107 10.47 45.02 -25.50
N ARG A 108 10.10 44.53 -26.70
CA ARG A 108 8.70 44.21 -27.07
C ARG A 108 8.52 42.77 -27.57
N SER A 109 9.49 42.24 -28.32
CA SER A 109 9.38 40.89 -28.88
C SER A 109 9.85 39.81 -27.91
N ASN A 110 8.99 38.81 -27.65
CA ASN A 110 9.48 37.47 -27.30
C ASN A 110 9.84 36.72 -28.59
N VAL A 111 10.63 35.65 -28.46
CA VAL A 111 11.06 34.84 -29.61
C VAL A 111 10.80 33.36 -29.34
N PHE A 112 10.21 32.67 -30.31
CA PHE A 112 10.00 31.22 -30.26
C PHE A 112 10.62 30.55 -31.49
N VAL A 113 11.57 29.66 -31.27
CA VAL A 113 12.18 28.85 -32.33
C VAL A 113 11.72 27.41 -32.15
N TYR A 114 11.13 26.84 -33.19
CA TYR A 114 10.75 25.44 -33.23
C TYR A 114 11.40 24.74 -34.42
N TYR A 115 11.95 23.55 -34.19
CA TYR A 115 12.45 22.67 -35.24
C TYR A 115 12.00 21.22 -34.97
N SER A 116 11.35 20.59 -35.95
CA SER A 116 11.11 19.16 -36.01
C SER A 116 11.79 18.57 -37.25
N GLY A 117 12.58 17.51 -37.08
CA GLY A 117 13.33 16.87 -38.17
C GLY A 117 14.54 16.08 -37.68
N HIS A 118 15.46 15.75 -38.59
CA HIS A 118 16.71 15.09 -38.24
C HIS A 118 17.69 16.08 -37.59
N GLY A 119 18.25 15.66 -36.46
CA GLY A 119 19.48 16.19 -35.90
C GLY A 119 20.61 15.19 -36.16
N VAL A 120 21.82 15.68 -36.29
CA VAL A 120 22.97 14.83 -36.61
C VAL A 120 24.09 15.10 -35.61
N PRO A 121 24.63 14.06 -34.95
CA PRO A 121 25.87 14.21 -34.20
C PRO A 121 27.04 14.36 -35.16
N ASP A 122 27.83 15.42 -35.05
CA ASP A 122 29.12 15.48 -35.71
C ASP A 122 30.16 14.70 -34.89
N LEU A 123 30.51 13.51 -35.36
CA LEU A 123 31.47 12.62 -34.70
C LEU A 123 32.91 13.16 -34.74
N ILE A 124 33.21 14.11 -35.62
CA ILE A 124 34.55 14.70 -35.79
C ILE A 124 34.69 15.92 -34.88
N SER A 125 33.78 16.88 -34.97
CA SER A 125 33.87 18.13 -34.22
C SER A 125 33.30 18.06 -32.81
N GLY A 126 32.50 17.03 -32.49
CA GLY A 126 31.77 16.98 -31.23
C GLY A 126 30.48 17.81 -31.21
N GLN A 127 30.21 18.60 -32.26
CA GLN A 127 29.15 19.61 -32.28
C GLN A 127 27.94 19.16 -33.12
N PRO A 128 26.74 19.02 -32.53
CA PRO A 128 25.57 18.58 -33.28
C PRO A 128 25.04 19.66 -34.22
N PHE A 129 24.37 19.25 -35.30
CA PHE A 129 23.74 20.16 -36.27
C PHE A 129 22.32 19.74 -36.64
N LEU A 130 21.51 20.72 -37.06
CA LEU A 130 20.19 20.50 -37.66
C LEU A 130 20.38 20.16 -39.14
N LEU A 131 19.78 19.06 -39.61
CA LEU A 131 19.89 18.67 -41.01
C LEU A 131 18.86 19.44 -41.86
N PRO A 132 19.28 20.29 -42.81
CA PRO A 132 18.37 20.86 -43.79
C PRO A 132 17.92 19.79 -44.79
N GLN A 133 16.84 20.08 -45.52
CA GLN A 133 16.26 19.14 -46.49
C GLN A 133 17.23 18.70 -47.58
N ASP A 134 18.11 19.61 -48.00
CA ASP A 134 19.14 19.40 -49.02
C ASP A 134 20.50 18.95 -48.44
N GLY A 135 20.62 18.85 -47.11
CA GLY A 135 21.84 18.46 -46.41
C GLY A 135 22.16 16.98 -46.53
N ASN A 136 23.46 16.65 -46.40
CA ASN A 136 23.97 15.29 -46.31
C ASN A 136 24.35 14.98 -44.85
N PRO A 137 23.77 13.95 -44.22
CA PRO A 137 24.06 13.64 -42.81
C PRO A 137 25.53 13.25 -42.54
N ASN A 138 26.30 12.89 -43.56
CA ASN A 138 27.72 12.52 -43.43
C ASN A 138 28.68 13.72 -43.65
N ILE A 139 28.18 14.93 -43.94
CA ILE A 139 28.99 16.13 -44.22
C ILE A 139 28.50 17.25 -43.31
N SER A 140 29.25 17.59 -42.25
CA SER A 140 28.80 18.57 -41.25
C SER A 140 28.66 19.99 -41.81
N GLU A 141 29.42 20.35 -42.84
CA GLU A 141 29.31 21.64 -43.54
C GLU A 141 27.99 21.78 -44.32
N SER A 142 27.30 20.67 -44.59
CA SER A 142 25.99 20.68 -45.24
C SER A 142 24.82 20.87 -44.26
N GLY A 143 25.12 20.97 -42.96
CA GLY A 143 24.18 21.16 -41.86
C GLY A 143 24.18 22.58 -41.29
N TYR A 144 23.20 22.88 -40.43
CA TYR A 144 23.19 24.11 -39.64
C TYR A 144 23.59 23.82 -38.17
N GLY A 145 24.83 24.16 -37.80
CA GLY A 145 25.40 23.85 -36.49
C GLY A 145 24.62 24.45 -35.32
N LEU A 146 24.36 23.64 -34.27
CA LEU A 146 23.64 24.11 -33.08
C LEU A 146 24.43 25.18 -32.31
N GLN A 147 25.76 25.11 -32.31
CA GLN A 147 26.59 26.16 -31.71
C GLN A 147 26.38 27.51 -32.42
N THR A 148 26.32 27.51 -33.75
CA THR A 148 26.02 28.70 -34.56
C THR A 148 24.61 29.20 -34.27
N LEU A 149 23.61 28.32 -34.16
CA LEU A 149 22.25 28.67 -33.77
C LEU A 149 22.22 29.43 -32.44
N TYR A 150 22.76 28.83 -31.37
CA TYR A 150 22.70 29.44 -30.05
C TYR A 150 23.53 30.73 -29.94
N ARG A 151 24.70 30.79 -30.59
CA ARG A 151 25.51 32.02 -30.64
C ARG A 151 24.77 33.16 -31.33
N ASN A 152 24.10 32.89 -32.45
CA ASN A 152 23.34 33.92 -33.16
C ASN A 152 22.09 34.34 -32.38
N LEU A 153 21.41 33.39 -31.73
CA LEU A 153 20.26 33.67 -30.86
C LEU A 153 20.65 34.41 -29.58
N GLU A 154 21.89 34.29 -29.10
CA GLU A 154 22.38 35.10 -27.98
C GLU A 154 22.43 36.58 -28.33
N LEU A 155 22.82 36.92 -29.57
CA LEU A 155 22.76 38.30 -30.04
C LEU A 155 21.30 38.79 -30.09
N VAL A 156 20.38 37.96 -30.59
CA VAL A 156 18.94 38.26 -30.54
C VAL A 156 18.48 38.47 -29.10
N ARG A 157 18.91 37.61 -28.17
CA ARG A 157 18.57 37.66 -26.75
C ARG A 157 19.00 38.97 -26.11
N GLN A 158 20.19 39.47 -26.46
CA GLN A 158 20.69 40.76 -26.02
C GLN A 158 19.86 41.91 -26.61
N LYS A 159 19.47 41.82 -27.89
CA LYS A 159 18.66 42.84 -28.57
C LYS A 159 17.25 42.98 -28.01
N ILE A 160 16.59 41.87 -27.62
CA ILE A 160 15.21 41.91 -27.11
C ILE A 160 15.10 42.33 -25.63
N GLY A 161 16.22 42.40 -24.91
CA GLY A 161 16.26 42.87 -23.52
C GLY A 161 16.00 41.78 -22.46
N ALA A 162 16.48 42.00 -21.23
CA ALA A 162 16.52 41.00 -20.17
C ALA A 162 15.14 40.46 -19.73
N GLN A 163 14.07 41.25 -19.88
CA GLN A 163 12.71 40.93 -19.46
C GLN A 163 11.94 40.07 -20.47
N ARG A 164 12.40 39.99 -21.73
CA ARG A 164 11.76 39.21 -22.79
C ARG A 164 12.32 37.80 -22.87
N GLN A 165 11.48 36.87 -23.31
CA GLN A 165 11.77 35.44 -23.33
C GLN A 165 12.20 34.99 -24.73
N LEU A 166 13.24 34.17 -24.80
CA LEU A 166 13.66 33.47 -26.01
C LEU A 166 13.61 31.96 -25.74
N ILE A 167 12.68 31.28 -26.40
CA ILE A 167 12.46 29.83 -26.24
C ILE A 167 12.91 29.11 -27.49
N VAL A 168 13.71 28.06 -27.32
CA VAL A 168 14.16 27.18 -28.40
C VAL A 168 13.68 25.76 -28.11
N MET A 169 12.81 25.25 -28.97
CA MET A 169 12.26 23.90 -28.89
C MET A 169 12.71 23.07 -30.10
N ILE A 170 13.39 21.96 -29.84
CA ILE A 170 13.97 21.08 -30.85
C ILE A 170 13.43 19.67 -30.65
N ASP A 171 12.56 19.23 -31.55
CA ASP A 171 12.07 17.86 -31.65
C ASP A 171 12.89 17.08 -32.69
N ALA A 172 14.11 16.72 -32.31
CA ALA A 172 15.07 16.02 -33.18
C ALA A 172 15.89 14.99 -32.38
N CYS A 173 16.27 13.91 -33.05
CA CYS A 173 17.24 12.93 -32.54
C CYS A 173 18.67 13.39 -32.82
N PHE A 174 19.61 13.15 -31.91
CA PHE A 174 21.05 13.37 -32.14
C PHE A 174 21.89 12.10 -31.94
N THR A 175 21.25 10.93 -31.98
CA THR A 175 21.88 9.62 -31.75
C THR A 175 22.51 9.02 -33.01
N GLY A 176 22.19 9.54 -34.20
CA GLY A 176 22.55 8.92 -35.48
C GLY A 176 21.65 7.73 -35.86
N GLU A 177 20.73 7.31 -34.99
CA GLU A 177 19.65 6.38 -35.31
C GLU A 177 18.44 7.13 -35.86
N THR A 178 17.75 6.53 -36.82
CA THR A 178 16.40 7.00 -37.17
C THR A 178 15.41 6.55 -36.09
N GLY A 179 14.23 7.16 -36.03
CA GLY A 179 13.19 6.72 -35.11
C GLY A 179 12.71 5.27 -35.35
N ARG A 180 13.07 4.61 -36.46
CA ARG A 180 12.69 3.22 -36.76
C ARG A 180 13.77 2.25 -36.30
N LYS A 181 13.36 1.17 -35.61
CA LYS A 181 14.28 0.22 -34.99
C LYS A 181 15.17 -0.45 -36.07
N GLY A 182 16.48 -0.27 -35.96
CA GLY A 182 17.48 -0.88 -36.85
C GLY A 182 17.88 -0.05 -38.08
N GLU A 183 17.33 1.16 -38.24
CA GLU A 183 17.71 2.10 -39.30
C GLU A 183 18.67 3.17 -38.78
N SER A 184 19.86 3.29 -39.38
CA SER A 184 20.86 4.31 -39.06
C SER A 184 20.84 5.46 -40.07
N LEU A 185 20.95 6.69 -39.59
CA LEU A 185 21.12 7.90 -40.40
C LEU A 185 22.55 8.04 -40.92
N LEU A 186 23.52 7.42 -40.23
CA LEU A 186 24.94 7.48 -40.53
C LEU A 186 25.45 6.15 -41.09
N ALA A 187 26.42 6.22 -42.00
CA ALA A 187 27.05 5.05 -42.63
C ALA A 187 27.92 4.20 -41.68
N VAL A 188 28.20 4.70 -40.46
CA VAL A 188 29.05 4.03 -39.47
C VAL A 188 28.24 3.81 -38.20
N SER A 189 28.10 2.55 -37.76
CA SER A 189 27.54 2.22 -36.45
C SER A 189 28.52 2.66 -35.36
N ALA A 190 28.23 3.76 -34.67
CA ALA A 190 29.05 4.26 -33.57
C ALA A 190 28.39 3.94 -32.21
N PRO A 191 29.12 3.34 -31.25
CA PRO A 191 28.60 3.13 -29.90
C PRO A 191 28.52 4.47 -29.16
N GLY A 192 27.31 4.83 -28.72
CA GLY A 192 27.04 5.79 -27.64
C GLY A 192 27.84 7.10 -27.70
N PHE A 193 27.66 7.88 -28.76
CA PHE A 193 28.19 9.23 -28.85
C PHE A 193 27.20 10.25 -28.26
N THR A 194 27.62 10.98 -27.23
CA THR A 194 26.86 12.11 -26.68
C THR A 194 27.52 13.41 -27.13
N PRO A 195 26.89 14.23 -28.00
CA PRO A 195 27.47 15.47 -28.48
C PRO A 195 27.80 16.43 -27.34
N ALA A 196 28.84 17.26 -27.50
CA ALA A 196 29.15 18.30 -26.55
C ALA A 196 28.01 19.33 -26.51
N ARG A 197 27.55 19.67 -25.29
CA ARG A 197 26.44 20.60 -25.10
C ARG A 197 26.83 22.00 -25.56
N PRO A 198 26.05 22.65 -26.45
CA PRO A 198 26.21 24.06 -26.72
C PRO A 198 25.97 24.86 -25.43
N ARG A 199 26.93 25.71 -25.03
CA ARG A 199 26.73 26.68 -23.95
C ARG A 199 25.76 27.76 -24.44
N SER A 200 24.56 27.82 -23.87
CA SER A 200 23.68 28.98 -24.01
C SER A 200 24.11 30.03 -23.00
N GLY A 201 24.11 31.31 -23.38
CA GLY A 201 24.22 32.41 -22.41
C GLY A 201 23.02 32.42 -21.46
N GLY A 202 23.11 33.17 -20.37
CA GLY A 202 22.02 33.31 -19.43
C GLY A 202 20.79 33.95 -20.09
N GLY A 203 19.68 33.21 -20.20
CA GLY A 203 18.38 33.76 -20.61
C GLY A 203 17.73 33.18 -21.87
N ILE A 204 18.33 32.18 -22.53
CA ILE A 204 17.65 31.33 -23.54
C ILE A 204 17.10 30.09 -22.84
N VAL A 205 15.84 29.75 -23.10
CA VAL A 205 15.15 28.61 -22.49
C VAL A 205 15.05 27.48 -23.51
N LYS A 206 15.75 26.37 -23.25
CA LYS A 206 15.84 25.25 -24.19
C LYS A 206 14.91 24.10 -23.82
N LEU A 207 14.34 23.49 -24.86
CA LEU A 207 13.55 22.28 -24.81
C LEU A 207 14.02 21.37 -25.94
N VAL A 208 14.58 20.22 -25.60
CA VAL A 208 15.06 19.24 -26.57
C VAL A 208 14.41 17.90 -26.29
N ALA A 209 13.91 17.24 -27.32
CA ALA A 209 13.13 16.01 -27.20
C ALA A 209 13.90 14.82 -26.58
N THR A 210 15.24 14.86 -26.58
CA THR A 210 16.09 13.79 -26.06
C THR A 210 17.48 14.27 -25.60
N SER A 211 18.07 13.61 -24.60
CA SER A 211 19.41 13.86 -24.03
C SER A 211 20.59 13.33 -24.86
N GLY A 212 20.42 13.18 -26.17
CA GLY A 212 21.47 12.76 -27.11
C GLY A 212 21.78 11.26 -27.16
N THR A 213 21.37 10.48 -26.16
CA THR A 213 21.60 9.01 -26.09
C THR A 213 20.37 8.17 -26.44
N ALA A 214 19.19 8.78 -26.53
CA ALA A 214 17.93 8.11 -26.78
C ALA A 214 17.27 8.63 -28.08
N PRO A 215 16.60 7.79 -28.88
CA PRO A 215 15.84 8.26 -30.03
C PRO A 215 14.54 8.96 -29.60
N ALA A 216 14.14 9.99 -30.34
CA ALA A 216 12.79 10.56 -30.24
C ALA A 216 11.77 9.63 -30.92
N ASN A 217 10.57 9.55 -30.34
CA ASN A 217 9.46 8.70 -30.78
C ASN A 217 8.28 9.53 -31.31
N TRP A 218 7.23 8.85 -31.78
CA TRP A 218 6.01 9.46 -32.29
C TRP A 218 4.79 9.12 -31.44
N ASP A 219 3.84 10.06 -31.42
CA ASP A 219 2.47 9.82 -30.99
C ASP A 219 1.63 9.48 -32.24
N GLN A 220 1.37 8.19 -32.44
CA GLN A 220 0.66 7.69 -33.62
C GLN A 220 -0.82 8.11 -33.66
N GLU A 221 -1.44 8.30 -32.49
CA GLU A 221 -2.84 8.70 -32.38
C GLU A 221 -3.00 10.18 -32.74
N ALA A 222 -2.16 11.04 -32.16
CA ALA A 222 -2.15 12.47 -32.48
C ALA A 222 -1.51 12.78 -33.86
N LYS A 223 -0.77 11.83 -34.42
CA LYS A 223 0.05 12.00 -35.65
C LYS A 223 1.06 13.15 -35.50
N LEU A 224 1.79 13.14 -34.39
CA LEU A 224 2.81 14.13 -33.99
C LEU A 224 4.08 13.43 -33.49
N GLY A 225 5.20 14.16 -33.41
CA GLY A 225 6.33 13.79 -32.57
C GLY A 225 5.89 13.66 -31.11
N LEU A 226 6.38 12.64 -30.41
CA LEU A 226 5.94 12.34 -29.05
C LEU A 226 6.21 13.52 -28.10
N PHE A 227 7.37 14.17 -28.24
CA PHE A 227 7.71 15.33 -27.43
C PHE A 227 6.76 16.49 -27.70
N THR A 228 6.49 16.78 -28.98
CA THR A 228 5.56 17.82 -29.41
C THR A 228 4.12 17.57 -28.94
N SER A 229 3.62 16.33 -29.06
CA SER A 229 2.32 15.93 -28.54
C SER A 229 2.21 16.20 -27.04
N ARG A 230 3.18 15.73 -26.23
CA ARG A 230 3.16 15.94 -24.78
C ARG A 230 3.32 17.42 -24.41
N PHE A 231 4.14 18.19 -25.11
CA PHE A 231 4.23 19.63 -24.90
C PHE A 231 2.86 20.32 -25.06
N LEU A 232 2.17 20.05 -26.17
CA LEU A 232 0.87 20.63 -26.47
C LEU A 232 -0.20 20.18 -25.46
N MET A 233 -0.22 18.90 -25.09
CA MET A 233 -1.14 18.38 -24.06
C MET A 233 -0.89 18.98 -22.67
N GLY A 234 0.38 19.11 -22.28
CA GLY A 234 0.79 19.72 -21.02
C GLY A 234 0.39 21.20 -20.96
N ALA A 235 0.68 21.95 -22.03
CA ALA A 235 0.32 23.36 -22.17
C ALA A 235 -1.20 23.60 -22.19
N ALA A 236 -1.98 22.64 -22.70
CA ALA A 236 -3.44 22.65 -22.65
C ALA A 236 -4.04 22.34 -21.26
N GLY A 237 -3.19 22.17 -20.24
CA GLY A 237 -3.62 22.09 -18.84
C GLY A 237 -3.34 20.75 -18.16
N LEU A 238 -2.90 19.70 -18.87
CA LEU A 238 -2.57 18.41 -18.23
C LEU A 238 -1.32 18.47 -17.33
N ALA A 239 -0.49 19.50 -17.50
CA ALA A 239 0.68 19.70 -16.65
C ALA A 239 0.37 20.36 -15.29
N ARG A 240 -0.86 20.88 -15.10
CA ARG A 240 -1.21 21.63 -13.89
C ARG A 240 -1.18 20.73 -12.65
N ALA A 241 -0.77 21.33 -11.53
CA ALA A 241 -0.88 20.69 -10.23
C ALA A 241 -2.35 20.36 -9.91
N GLN A 242 -2.57 19.24 -9.22
CA GLN A 242 -3.91 18.83 -8.80
C GLN A 242 -4.54 19.91 -7.90
N GLY A 243 -5.77 20.32 -8.23
CA GLY A 243 -6.50 21.37 -7.50
C GLY A 243 -6.23 22.80 -7.98
N ALA A 244 -5.36 23.01 -8.96
CA ALA A 244 -5.22 24.33 -9.59
C ALA A 244 -6.47 24.69 -10.41
N PRO A 245 -6.98 25.94 -10.33
CA PRO A 245 -8.12 26.37 -11.12
C PRO A 245 -7.83 26.34 -12.63
N GLU A 246 -8.81 25.94 -13.43
CA GLU A 246 -8.67 25.82 -14.90
C GLU A 246 -8.35 27.16 -15.59
N SER A 247 -8.75 28.27 -14.97
CA SER A 247 -8.46 29.64 -15.43
C SER A 247 -7.05 30.14 -15.07
N GLY A 248 -6.26 29.36 -14.33
CA GLY A 248 -4.94 29.76 -13.83
C GLY A 248 -3.80 29.62 -14.85
N LEU A 249 -2.76 30.43 -14.65
CA LEU A 249 -1.49 30.34 -15.37
C LEU A 249 -0.80 28.98 -15.14
N LEU A 250 -0.12 28.45 -16.15
CA LEU A 250 0.68 27.22 -16.04
C LEU A 250 2.13 27.58 -15.72
N ALA A 251 2.61 27.27 -14.52
CA ALA A 251 3.99 27.51 -14.14
C ALA A 251 4.96 26.62 -14.95
N TRP A 252 6.08 27.19 -15.41
CA TRP A 252 7.09 26.46 -16.17
C TRP A 252 7.62 25.19 -15.47
N PRO A 253 7.90 25.20 -14.14
CA PRO A 253 8.35 23.99 -13.45
C PRO A 253 7.34 22.83 -13.50
N ASP A 254 6.04 23.12 -13.55
CA ASP A 254 5.00 22.11 -13.65
C ASP A 254 4.96 21.48 -15.04
N LEU A 255 5.06 22.30 -16.10
CA LEU A 255 5.23 21.81 -17.47
C LEU A 255 6.50 20.97 -17.62
N GLN A 256 7.62 21.41 -17.06
CA GLN A 256 8.88 20.67 -17.08
C GLN A 256 8.73 19.29 -16.42
N ARG A 257 8.11 19.23 -15.23
CA ARG A 257 7.85 17.97 -14.52
C ARG A 257 6.95 17.06 -15.34
N TYR A 258 5.85 17.60 -15.87
CA TYR A 258 4.92 16.86 -16.71
C TYR A 258 5.61 16.26 -17.94
N LEU A 259 6.43 17.04 -18.64
CA LEU A 259 7.11 16.57 -19.86
C LEU A 259 8.11 15.47 -19.56
N LYS A 260 8.94 15.62 -18.51
CA LYS A 260 9.90 14.58 -18.10
C LYS A 260 9.21 13.25 -17.80
N VAL A 261 8.04 13.29 -17.14
CA VAL A 261 7.30 12.08 -16.76
C VAL A 261 6.51 11.52 -17.94
N SER A 262 5.72 12.34 -18.62
CA SER A 262 4.77 11.88 -19.65
C SER A 262 5.46 11.37 -20.91
N VAL A 263 6.57 12.01 -21.33
CA VAL A 263 7.36 11.58 -22.50
C VAL A 263 8.03 10.25 -22.21
N ALA A 264 8.72 10.13 -21.06
CA ALA A 264 9.39 8.89 -20.68
C ALA A 264 8.40 7.73 -20.51
N ALA A 265 7.23 7.98 -19.89
CA ALA A 265 6.20 6.97 -19.71
C ALA A 265 5.59 6.52 -21.04
N ALA A 266 5.24 7.46 -21.92
CA ALA A 266 4.67 7.13 -23.23
C ALA A 266 5.68 6.41 -24.13
N ALA A 267 6.94 6.87 -24.18
CA ALA A 267 7.99 6.21 -24.96
C ALA A 267 8.18 4.74 -24.55
N ARG A 268 8.24 4.47 -23.24
CA ARG A 268 8.36 3.10 -22.72
C ARG A 268 7.16 2.23 -23.04
N ARG A 269 5.94 2.76 -22.92
CA ARG A 269 4.72 2.00 -23.24
C ARG A 269 4.57 1.72 -24.73
N ASP A 270 4.76 2.74 -25.55
CA ASP A 270 4.31 2.72 -26.95
C ASP A 270 5.41 2.18 -27.88
N SER A 271 6.69 2.33 -27.49
CA SER A 271 7.84 1.89 -28.30
C SER A 271 8.78 0.91 -27.60
N GLY A 272 8.64 0.71 -26.28
CA GLY A 272 9.59 -0.08 -25.48
C GLY A 272 10.97 0.57 -25.31
N ARG A 273 11.16 1.82 -25.77
CA ARG A 273 12.43 2.56 -25.68
C ARG A 273 12.36 3.67 -24.63
N GLU A 274 13.53 4.09 -24.18
CA GLU A 274 13.67 5.30 -23.38
C GLU A 274 13.65 6.55 -24.26
N GLN A 275 13.02 7.62 -23.79
CA GLN A 275 13.13 8.97 -24.33
C GLN A 275 13.09 9.93 -23.14
N ALA A 276 14.15 10.71 -22.98
CA ALA A 276 14.33 11.61 -21.86
C ALA A 276 14.55 13.05 -22.37
N PRO A 277 13.54 13.93 -22.30
CA PRO A 277 13.68 15.29 -22.79
C PRO A 277 14.60 16.13 -21.88
N GLU A 278 15.38 17.02 -22.50
CA GLU A 278 16.18 18.03 -21.80
C GLU A 278 15.43 19.37 -21.83
N ILE A 279 15.15 19.94 -20.66
CA ILE A 279 14.35 21.16 -20.51
C ILE A 279 14.99 22.04 -19.46
N ASP A 280 15.35 23.26 -19.84
CA ASP A 280 15.95 24.25 -18.94
C ASP A 280 14.95 24.74 -17.89
N GLU A 281 15.48 25.19 -16.76
CA GLU A 281 14.69 25.90 -15.76
C GLU A 281 14.32 27.30 -16.26
N ALA A 282 13.11 27.76 -15.92
CA ALA A 282 12.67 29.12 -16.20
C ALA A 282 11.65 29.58 -15.15
N SER A 283 11.56 30.89 -14.94
CA SER A 283 10.74 31.52 -13.90
C SER A 283 9.57 32.32 -14.46
N PHE A 284 8.97 31.84 -15.55
CA PHE A 284 7.77 32.39 -16.15
C PHE A 284 6.60 31.40 -16.15
N ALA A 285 5.41 31.89 -16.47
CA ALA A 285 4.21 31.06 -16.62
C ALA A 285 3.58 31.21 -18.02
N LEU A 286 2.94 30.15 -18.50
CA LEU A 286 2.19 30.14 -19.75
C LEU A 286 0.73 30.52 -19.50
N PRO A 287 0.09 31.26 -20.42
CA PRO A 287 -1.33 31.57 -20.32
C PRO A 287 -2.20 30.31 -20.45
N PRO A 288 -3.41 30.30 -19.89
CA PRO A 288 -4.38 29.23 -20.15
C PRO A 288 -4.73 29.22 -21.64
N GLY A 289 -4.75 28.04 -22.25
CA GLY A 289 -5.11 27.87 -23.66
C GLY A 289 -5.95 26.63 -23.89
N GLN A 290 -6.81 26.69 -24.91
CA GLN A 290 -7.52 25.50 -25.38
C GLN A 290 -6.55 24.56 -26.10
N PRO A 291 -6.77 23.24 -26.05
CA PRO A 291 -5.96 22.30 -26.80
C PRO A 291 -6.09 22.58 -28.30
N VAL A 292 -4.97 22.55 -29.01
CA VAL A 292 -5.00 22.60 -30.48
C VAL A 292 -5.71 21.34 -31.03
N PRO A 293 -6.34 21.41 -32.22
CA PRO A 293 -7.14 20.31 -32.75
C PRO A 293 -6.44 18.95 -32.76
N ALA A 294 -5.12 18.92 -33.02
CA ALA A 294 -4.32 17.71 -33.07
C ALA A 294 -4.29 16.92 -31.75
N VAL A 295 -4.44 17.59 -30.59
CA VAL A 295 -4.39 16.95 -29.25
C VAL A 295 -5.70 17.07 -28.47
N ALA A 296 -6.73 17.73 -29.01
CA ALA A 296 -7.97 18.02 -28.30
C ALA A 296 -8.69 16.76 -27.77
N SER A 297 -8.79 15.72 -28.60
CA SER A 297 -9.39 14.44 -28.18
C SER A 297 -8.59 13.76 -27.07
N ALA A 298 -7.26 13.73 -27.21
CA ALA A 298 -6.37 13.12 -26.22
C ALA A 298 -6.40 13.87 -24.87
N VAL A 299 -6.48 15.20 -24.90
CA VAL A 299 -6.63 16.02 -23.69
C VAL A 299 -7.99 15.76 -23.03
N ALA A 300 -9.08 15.74 -23.80
CA ALA A 300 -10.42 15.45 -23.27
C ALA A 300 -10.50 14.04 -22.65
N ALA A 301 -9.89 13.04 -23.28
CA ALA A 301 -9.83 11.69 -22.74
C ALA A 301 -9.01 11.61 -21.44
N ALA A 302 -7.84 12.26 -21.37
CA ALA A 302 -7.03 12.30 -20.17
C ALA A 302 -7.74 13.03 -19.00
N GLN A 303 -8.49 14.09 -19.32
CA GLN A 303 -9.32 14.80 -18.34
C GLN A 303 -10.49 13.93 -17.85
N ASP A 304 -11.22 13.26 -18.74
CA ASP A 304 -12.29 12.32 -18.36
C ASP A 304 -11.76 11.20 -17.46
N ASP A 305 -10.62 10.60 -17.81
CA ASP A 305 -9.96 9.59 -16.99
C ASP A 305 -9.61 10.15 -15.60
N SER A 306 -9.01 11.34 -15.53
CA SER A 306 -8.68 11.99 -14.25
C SER A 306 -9.92 12.31 -13.41
N ASN A 307 -10.97 12.86 -14.03
CA ASN A 307 -12.23 13.21 -13.38
C ASN A 307 -12.92 11.95 -12.82
N TRP A 308 -12.94 10.88 -13.60
CA TRP A 308 -13.46 9.59 -13.19
C TRP A 308 -12.68 9.00 -12.02
N GLN A 309 -11.34 8.99 -12.07
CA GLN A 309 -10.54 8.48 -10.96
C GLN A 309 -10.81 9.25 -9.66
N ARG A 310 -11.01 10.58 -9.72
CA ARG A 310 -11.39 11.38 -8.56
C ARG A 310 -12.78 11.00 -8.03
N ALA A 311 -13.77 10.89 -8.91
CA ALA A 311 -15.12 10.51 -8.52
C ALA A 311 -15.18 9.10 -7.91
N LYS A 312 -14.43 8.16 -8.49
CA LYS A 312 -14.30 6.79 -7.99
C LYS A 312 -13.58 6.75 -6.64
N ALA A 313 -12.49 7.52 -6.47
CA ALA A 313 -11.74 7.58 -5.22
C ALA A 313 -12.55 8.20 -4.07
N ALA A 314 -13.37 9.23 -4.36
CA ALA A 314 -14.28 9.81 -3.37
C ALA A 314 -15.31 8.78 -2.88
N SER A 315 -15.73 7.86 -3.74
CA SER A 315 -16.63 6.74 -3.39
C SER A 315 -17.92 7.21 -2.72
N ASP A 316 -18.44 8.36 -3.14
CA ASP A 316 -19.71 8.90 -2.66
C ASP A 316 -20.65 9.25 -3.82
N ARG A 317 -21.92 9.47 -3.47
CA ARG A 317 -22.99 9.73 -4.43
C ARG A 317 -22.78 11.07 -5.18
N SER A 318 -22.40 12.13 -4.47
CA SER A 318 -22.25 13.48 -5.03
C SER A 318 -21.17 13.49 -6.09
N ALA A 319 -20.00 12.89 -5.80
CA ALA A 319 -18.88 12.87 -6.72
C ALA A 319 -19.19 12.13 -8.04
N LEU A 320 -20.02 11.08 -7.98
CA LEU A 320 -20.47 10.36 -9.18
C LEU A 320 -21.52 11.16 -9.96
N GLU A 321 -22.43 11.85 -9.28
CA GLU A 321 -23.40 12.77 -9.91
C GLU A 321 -22.68 13.94 -10.59
N ASP A 322 -21.70 14.53 -9.90
CA ASP A 322 -20.84 15.60 -10.41
C ASP A 322 -20.02 15.15 -11.61
N TYR A 323 -19.48 13.93 -11.59
CA TYR A 323 -18.79 13.36 -12.75
C TYR A 323 -19.72 13.26 -13.97
N ILE A 324 -20.92 12.71 -13.80
CA ILE A 324 -21.87 12.55 -14.91
C ILE A 324 -22.35 13.91 -15.43
N ALA A 325 -22.56 14.88 -14.55
CA ALA A 325 -23.01 16.23 -14.89
C ALA A 325 -21.94 17.03 -15.65
N ASN A 326 -20.66 16.83 -15.30
CA ASN A 326 -19.55 17.62 -15.83
C ASN A 326 -18.68 16.88 -16.86
N CYS A 327 -18.99 15.62 -17.19
CA CYS A 327 -18.26 14.94 -18.26
C CYS A 327 -18.57 15.61 -19.61
N GLY A 328 -17.51 15.97 -20.34
CA GLY A 328 -17.60 16.73 -21.59
C GLY A 328 -17.95 15.85 -22.80
N SER A 329 -17.37 16.18 -23.96
CA SER A 329 -17.55 15.41 -25.20
C SER A 329 -17.01 13.97 -25.11
N VAL A 330 -16.14 13.70 -24.14
CA VAL A 330 -15.68 12.36 -23.77
C VAL A 330 -16.23 12.03 -22.38
N CYS A 331 -16.98 10.94 -22.26
CA CYS A 331 -17.61 10.49 -21.03
C CYS A 331 -17.61 8.96 -20.95
N ARG A 332 -16.41 8.36 -20.90
CA ARG A 332 -16.16 6.91 -21.04
C ARG A 332 -16.80 6.10 -19.92
N TYR A 333 -16.94 6.66 -18.72
CA TYR A 333 -17.34 5.93 -17.51
C TYR A 333 -18.79 6.19 -17.06
N ARG A 334 -19.62 6.86 -17.88
CA ARG A 334 -21.02 7.18 -17.54
C ARG A 334 -21.82 5.97 -17.06
N GLU A 335 -21.76 4.87 -17.79
CA GLU A 335 -22.50 3.65 -17.45
C GLU A 335 -22.00 2.98 -16.16
N GLU A 336 -20.70 3.07 -15.89
CA GLU A 336 -20.12 2.60 -14.62
C GLU A 336 -20.61 3.46 -13.45
N ALA A 337 -20.54 4.78 -13.58
CA ALA A 337 -21.04 5.73 -12.57
C ALA A 337 -22.53 5.50 -12.26
N LEU A 338 -23.38 5.32 -13.28
CA LEU A 338 -24.82 5.04 -13.11
C LEU A 338 -25.07 3.70 -12.39
N ARG A 339 -24.25 2.66 -12.63
CA ARG A 339 -24.34 1.40 -11.88
C ARG A 339 -24.04 1.60 -10.40
N HIS A 340 -22.99 2.37 -10.07
CA HIS A 340 -22.65 2.69 -8.68
C HIS A 340 -23.76 3.49 -7.98
N LEU A 341 -24.36 4.49 -8.65
CA LEU A 341 -25.47 5.27 -8.09
C LEU A 341 -26.71 4.40 -7.77
N ARG A 342 -27.06 3.45 -8.64
CA ARG A 342 -28.14 2.49 -8.37
C ARG A 342 -27.82 1.60 -7.17
N GLN A 343 -26.55 1.24 -6.98
CA GLN A 343 -26.12 0.45 -5.84
C GLN A 343 -26.24 1.25 -4.53
N PHE A 344 -25.79 2.51 -4.50
CA PHE A 344 -25.97 3.39 -3.34
C PHE A 344 -27.44 3.52 -2.92
N GLN A 345 -28.35 3.65 -3.89
CA GLN A 345 -29.78 3.71 -3.60
C GLN A 345 -30.29 2.43 -2.95
N ARG A 346 -29.88 1.26 -3.46
CA ARG A 346 -30.24 -0.03 -2.85
C ARG A 346 -29.66 -0.20 -1.45
N ASP A 347 -28.38 0.11 -1.26
CA ASP A 347 -27.72 -0.01 0.05
C ASP A 347 -28.37 0.91 1.08
N THR A 348 -28.79 2.11 0.67
CA THR A 348 -29.56 3.03 1.52
C THR A 348 -30.90 2.45 1.95
N GLN A 349 -31.65 1.83 1.02
CA GLN A 349 -32.92 1.17 1.32
C GLN A 349 -32.74 -0.04 2.25
N VAL A 350 -31.68 -0.84 2.06
CA VAL A 350 -31.33 -1.96 2.95
C VAL A 350 -30.97 -1.46 4.36
N ALA A 351 -30.20 -0.39 4.46
CA ALA A 351 -29.83 0.21 5.74
C ALA A 351 -31.05 0.75 6.48
N ALA A 352 -31.96 1.42 5.77
CA ALA A 352 -33.21 1.94 6.34
C ALA A 352 -34.13 0.81 6.85
N ASP A 353 -34.33 -0.26 6.07
CA ASP A 353 -35.10 -1.45 6.50
C ASP A 353 -34.48 -2.08 7.76
N ARG A 354 -33.15 -2.23 7.79
CA ARG A 354 -32.43 -2.76 8.96
C ARG A 354 -32.59 -1.86 10.19
N GLN A 355 -32.47 -0.54 10.05
CA GLN A 355 -32.60 0.39 11.17
C GLN A 355 -34.04 0.38 11.71
N ASN A 356 -35.04 0.35 10.82
CA ASN A 356 -36.44 0.19 11.21
C ASN A 356 -36.66 -1.12 11.97
N TRP A 357 -36.10 -2.23 11.49
CA TRP A 357 -36.15 -3.51 12.19
C TRP A 357 -35.50 -3.43 13.58
N GLN A 358 -34.28 -2.93 13.69
CA GLN A 358 -33.55 -2.85 14.96
C GLN A 358 -34.29 -2.02 16.01
N ARG A 359 -34.88 -0.89 15.60
CA ARG A 359 -35.65 -0.03 16.50
C ARG A 359 -36.95 -0.70 16.94
N LEU A 360 -37.76 -1.13 15.99
CA LEU A 360 -39.11 -1.65 16.27
C LEU A 360 -39.08 -3.01 16.97
N SER A 361 -38.13 -3.89 16.62
CA SER A 361 -37.95 -5.17 17.34
C SER A 361 -37.49 -4.96 18.78
N ARG A 362 -36.63 -3.97 19.06
CA ARG A 362 -36.28 -3.59 20.44
C ARG A 362 -37.45 -3.00 21.22
N GLU A 363 -38.47 -2.49 20.57
CA GLU A 363 -39.68 -1.98 21.24
C GLU A 363 -40.78 -3.05 21.31
N GLY A 364 -40.56 -4.26 20.78
CA GLY A 364 -41.59 -5.29 20.67
C GLY A 364 -42.67 -4.98 19.63
N LYS A 365 -42.47 -3.97 18.77
CA LYS A 365 -43.45 -3.44 17.81
C LYS A 365 -43.32 -4.09 16.44
N TYR A 366 -43.46 -5.42 16.38
CA TYR A 366 -43.27 -6.20 15.16
C TYR A 366 -44.35 -5.94 14.09
N ALA A 367 -45.59 -5.67 14.52
CA ALA A 367 -46.67 -5.24 13.63
C ALA A 367 -46.36 -3.92 12.91
N ASP A 368 -45.77 -2.97 13.65
CA ASP A 368 -45.39 -1.67 13.08
C ASP A 368 -44.23 -1.81 12.09
N TYR A 369 -43.33 -2.78 12.28
CA TYR A 369 -42.29 -3.07 11.29
C TYR A 369 -42.91 -3.55 9.98
N LEU A 370 -43.83 -4.53 10.04
CA LEU A 370 -44.49 -5.08 8.86
C LEU A 370 -45.28 -4.03 8.07
N LYS A 371 -45.88 -3.07 8.78
CA LYS A 371 -46.60 -1.96 8.16
C LYS A 371 -45.67 -0.93 7.49
N ASN A 372 -44.46 -0.77 7.99
CA ASN A 372 -43.54 0.31 7.59
C ASN A 372 -42.32 -0.17 6.79
N CYS A 373 -42.17 -1.46 6.51
CA CYS A 373 -41.11 -1.95 5.64
C CYS A 373 -41.39 -1.54 4.18
N GLY A 374 -40.36 -1.09 3.47
CA GLY A 374 -40.47 -0.56 2.11
C GLY A 374 -40.42 -1.66 1.04
N ALA A 375 -39.92 -1.29 -0.15
CA ALA A 375 -39.66 -2.27 -1.22
C ALA A 375 -38.67 -3.38 -0.80
N ILE A 376 -37.78 -3.08 0.16
CA ILE A 376 -36.96 -4.06 0.85
C ILE A 376 -37.59 -4.30 2.23
N CYS A 377 -37.93 -5.56 2.52
CA CYS A 377 -38.57 -6.00 3.76
C CYS A 377 -37.92 -7.30 4.24
N ALA A 378 -36.65 -7.24 4.61
CA ALA A 378 -35.82 -8.42 4.82
C ALA A 378 -36.21 -9.25 6.05
N TYR A 379 -36.92 -8.65 7.03
CA TYR A 379 -37.24 -9.28 8.31
C TYR A 379 -38.71 -9.66 8.47
N ARG A 380 -39.49 -9.67 7.37
CA ARG A 380 -40.93 -9.97 7.39
C ARG A 380 -41.27 -11.24 8.17
N THR A 381 -40.72 -12.36 7.74
CA THR A 381 -40.98 -13.67 8.36
C THR A 381 -40.59 -13.68 9.83
N LEU A 382 -39.53 -12.96 10.19
CA LEU A 382 -39.09 -12.86 11.58
C LEU A 382 -40.11 -12.08 12.41
N ALA A 383 -40.57 -10.93 11.92
CA ALA A 383 -41.57 -10.08 12.58
C ALA A 383 -42.91 -10.80 12.80
N GLU A 384 -43.38 -11.54 11.79
CA GLU A 384 -44.61 -12.34 11.85
C GLU A 384 -44.57 -13.36 13.00
N ASN A 385 -43.39 -13.94 13.27
CA ASN A 385 -43.22 -14.94 14.33
C ASN A 385 -43.20 -14.38 15.77
N TYR A 386 -43.05 -13.06 15.97
CA TYR A 386 -42.98 -12.46 17.31
C TYR A 386 -44.31 -11.95 17.88
N LEU A 387 -45.35 -11.82 17.05
CA LEU A 387 -46.66 -11.29 17.45
C LEU A 387 -47.43 -12.07 18.55
N PRO A 388 -47.34 -13.41 18.66
CA PRO A 388 -48.13 -14.19 19.64
C PRO A 388 -47.82 -13.93 21.13
N ASP A 389 -46.69 -13.28 21.43
CA ASP A 389 -46.07 -13.23 22.76
C ASP A 389 -46.78 -12.31 23.80
N LEU A 390 -47.50 -11.29 23.31
CA LEU A 390 -48.09 -10.23 24.16
C LEU A 390 -49.29 -10.69 25.02
N LEU A 391 -49.94 -11.81 24.68
CA LEU A 391 -51.11 -12.34 25.41
C LEU A 391 -50.74 -13.41 26.44
N ALA A 392 -49.67 -14.17 26.20
CA ALA A 392 -49.28 -15.33 27.01
C ALA A 392 -48.41 -14.98 28.23
N ALA A 393 -47.86 -13.76 28.33
CA ALA A 393 -46.98 -13.33 29.43
C ALA A 393 -47.64 -13.30 30.84
N ARG A 394 -48.96 -13.49 30.94
CA ARG A 394 -49.70 -13.58 32.21
C ARG A 394 -49.92 -15.01 32.70
N ASP A 395 -49.59 -16.00 31.88
CA ASP A 395 -49.70 -17.42 32.24
C ASP A 395 -48.65 -17.81 33.30
N GLY A 396 -49.08 -18.56 34.31
CA GLY A 396 -48.24 -18.94 35.45
C GLY A 396 -47.11 -19.91 35.08
N ALA A 397 -47.34 -20.83 34.15
CA ALA A 397 -46.33 -21.79 33.69
C ALA A 397 -45.27 -21.07 32.85
N VAL A 398 -45.69 -20.17 31.95
CA VAL A 398 -44.79 -19.33 31.15
C VAL A 398 -43.86 -18.51 32.03
N ARG A 399 -44.42 -17.77 33.02
CA ARG A 399 -43.62 -16.97 33.94
C ARG A 399 -42.63 -17.83 34.74
N LYS A 400 -43.06 -19.02 35.18
CA LYS A 400 -42.19 -19.91 35.95
C LYS A 400 -41.02 -20.44 35.13
N CYS A 401 -41.25 -20.78 33.86
CA CYS A 401 -40.17 -21.14 32.93
C CYS A 401 -39.22 -19.96 32.70
N ASP A 402 -39.75 -18.76 32.42
CA ASP A 402 -38.95 -17.53 32.22
C ASP A 402 -38.03 -17.26 33.43
N GLU A 403 -38.53 -17.42 34.66
CA GLU A 403 -37.77 -17.22 35.91
C GLU A 403 -36.66 -18.22 36.12
N LEU A 404 -36.88 -19.50 35.77
CA LEU A 404 -35.94 -20.57 36.03
C LEU A 404 -34.91 -20.76 34.91
N ALA A 405 -35.30 -20.46 33.68
CA ALA A 405 -34.57 -20.86 32.48
C ALA A 405 -34.44 -19.76 31.42
N GLY A 406 -34.99 -18.56 31.64
CA GLY A 406 -34.76 -17.40 30.77
C GLY A 406 -33.27 -17.04 30.71
N SER A 407 -32.74 -16.77 29.52
CA SER A 407 -31.33 -16.36 29.36
C SER A 407 -31.22 -14.84 29.42
N PRO A 408 -30.38 -14.26 30.29
CA PRO A 408 -30.25 -12.80 30.41
C PRO A 408 -29.95 -12.09 29.09
N GLY A 409 -29.21 -12.75 28.19
CA GLY A 409 -28.80 -12.23 26.89
C GLY A 409 -29.64 -12.70 25.69
N ASP A 410 -30.73 -13.45 25.91
CA ASP A 410 -31.61 -13.86 24.81
C ASP A 410 -32.44 -12.66 24.31
N LEU A 411 -32.47 -12.51 22.99
CA LEU A 411 -33.24 -11.46 22.29
C LEU A 411 -34.74 -11.63 22.51
N ASP A 412 -35.18 -12.86 22.78
CA ASP A 412 -36.58 -13.23 22.94
C ASP A 412 -37.03 -13.25 24.41
N ARG A 413 -36.13 -12.92 25.35
CA ARG A 413 -36.40 -12.98 26.79
C ARG A 413 -37.58 -12.07 27.17
N ASN A 414 -38.46 -12.59 28.02
CA ASN A 414 -39.42 -11.77 28.75
C ASN A 414 -38.69 -10.71 29.60
N ARG A 415 -38.84 -9.44 29.23
CA ARG A 415 -38.05 -8.34 29.79
C ARG A 415 -38.28 -8.11 31.28
N ASP A 416 -39.46 -8.46 31.76
CA ASP A 416 -39.85 -8.31 33.17
C ASP A 416 -39.13 -9.31 34.09
N VAL A 417 -38.53 -10.36 33.52
CA VAL A 417 -37.85 -11.42 34.26
C VAL A 417 -36.35 -11.39 33.95
N PRO A 418 -35.45 -11.04 34.88
CA PRO A 418 -34.00 -10.84 34.62
C PRO A 418 -33.30 -12.01 33.90
N GLY A 419 -33.79 -13.23 34.08
CA GLY A 419 -33.19 -14.46 33.57
C GLY A 419 -32.09 -15.00 34.49
N VAL A 420 -31.68 -16.24 34.22
CA VAL A 420 -30.71 -17.00 35.01
C VAL A 420 -29.51 -17.35 34.15
N ALA A 421 -28.32 -16.98 34.61
CA ALA A 421 -27.06 -17.37 33.97
C ALA A 421 -26.95 -18.89 33.91
N PHE A 422 -26.42 -19.44 32.81
CA PHE A 422 -26.38 -20.89 32.59
C PHE A 422 -25.65 -21.65 33.72
N ALA A 423 -24.62 -21.04 34.31
CA ALA A 423 -23.91 -21.60 35.46
C ALA A 423 -24.82 -21.85 36.69
N ASN A 424 -25.84 -21.02 36.88
CA ASN A 424 -26.71 -21.00 38.05
C ASN A 424 -28.09 -21.65 37.82
N LEU A 425 -28.31 -22.22 36.63
CA LEU A 425 -29.60 -22.80 36.24
C LEU A 425 -29.88 -24.09 37.03
N ALA A 426 -31.02 -24.13 37.73
CA ALA A 426 -31.51 -25.30 38.44
C ALA A 426 -32.21 -26.27 37.48
N ALA A 427 -31.44 -27.18 36.87
CA ALA A 427 -31.83 -27.92 35.68
C ALA A 427 -33.17 -28.68 35.81
N GLU A 428 -33.36 -29.51 36.83
CA GLU A 428 -34.57 -30.35 36.95
C GLU A 428 -35.86 -29.54 37.17
N GLN A 429 -35.78 -28.47 37.97
CA GLN A 429 -36.91 -27.57 38.20
C GLN A 429 -37.26 -26.80 36.92
N ALA A 430 -36.23 -26.32 36.21
CA ALA A 430 -36.38 -25.64 34.93
C ALA A 430 -36.98 -26.54 33.85
N ILE A 431 -36.52 -27.80 33.74
CA ILE A 431 -37.06 -28.79 32.79
C ILE A 431 -38.56 -28.96 33.02
N THR A 432 -38.96 -29.23 34.26
CA THR A 432 -40.38 -29.46 34.60
C THR A 432 -41.25 -28.25 34.24
N ALA A 433 -40.83 -27.05 34.63
CA ALA A 433 -41.58 -25.82 34.36
C ALA A 433 -41.66 -25.50 32.85
N CYS A 434 -40.54 -25.64 32.13
CA CYS A 434 -40.47 -25.28 30.72
C CYS A 434 -41.09 -26.31 29.79
N GLN A 435 -41.10 -27.60 30.14
CA GLN A 435 -41.86 -28.61 29.40
C GLN A 435 -43.35 -28.24 29.41
N LEU A 436 -43.93 -28.05 30.60
CA LEU A 436 -45.34 -27.68 30.75
C LEU A 436 -45.68 -26.39 29.98
N ALA A 437 -44.86 -25.35 30.14
CA ALA A 437 -45.09 -24.08 29.45
C ALA A 437 -45.00 -24.24 27.91
N SER A 438 -44.02 -24.99 27.41
CA SER A 438 -43.83 -25.20 25.97
C SER A 438 -44.92 -26.05 25.32
N GLU A 439 -45.58 -26.93 26.09
CA GLU A 439 -46.72 -27.72 25.65
C GLU A 439 -48.01 -26.90 25.60
N GLN A 440 -48.20 -25.99 26.56
CA GLN A 440 -49.35 -25.09 26.61
C GLN A 440 -49.25 -23.96 25.58
N HIS A 441 -48.03 -23.50 25.31
CA HIS A 441 -47.74 -22.36 24.44
C HIS A 441 -46.67 -22.69 23.38
N PRO A 442 -46.96 -23.63 22.47
CA PRO A 442 -46.01 -24.05 21.43
C PRO A 442 -45.63 -22.92 20.46
N GLU A 443 -46.45 -21.88 20.34
CA GLU A 443 -46.18 -20.66 19.57
C GLU A 443 -45.03 -19.81 20.14
N LEU A 444 -44.74 -19.94 21.44
CA LEU A 444 -43.68 -19.19 22.10
C LEU A 444 -42.33 -19.88 21.95
N ARG A 445 -41.64 -19.58 20.84
CA ARG A 445 -40.32 -20.18 20.55
C ARG A 445 -39.28 -20.04 21.65
N ARG A 446 -39.34 -18.98 22.49
CA ARG A 446 -38.42 -18.83 23.62
C ARG A 446 -38.52 -19.97 24.64
N LEU A 447 -39.71 -20.57 24.81
CA LEU A 447 -39.90 -21.63 25.81
C LEU A 447 -39.16 -22.91 25.42
N ASN A 448 -39.17 -23.26 24.13
CA ASN A 448 -38.37 -24.36 23.61
C ASN A 448 -36.86 -24.07 23.73
N PHE A 449 -36.43 -22.82 23.57
CA PHE A 449 -35.03 -22.44 23.80
C PHE A 449 -34.65 -22.60 25.28
N GLN A 450 -35.48 -22.09 26.20
CA GLN A 450 -35.27 -22.21 27.64
C GLN A 450 -35.27 -23.65 28.12
N LEU A 451 -36.18 -24.48 27.60
CA LEU A 451 -36.19 -25.92 27.82
C LEU A 451 -34.88 -26.58 27.33
N GLY A 452 -34.40 -26.19 26.15
CA GLY A 452 -33.12 -26.63 25.62
C GLY A 452 -31.95 -26.29 26.57
N ARG A 453 -31.91 -25.06 27.11
CA ARG A 453 -30.91 -24.66 28.12
C ARG A 453 -30.97 -25.52 29.37
N ALA A 454 -32.17 -25.88 29.83
CA ALA A 454 -32.35 -26.70 31.01
C ALA A 454 -31.84 -28.14 30.80
N TYR A 455 -32.14 -28.73 29.65
CA TYR A 455 -31.61 -30.05 29.27
C TYR A 455 -30.10 -30.04 29.09
N ASP A 456 -29.55 -29.00 28.46
CA ASP A 456 -28.12 -28.81 28.25
C ASP A 456 -27.38 -28.77 29.59
N LYS A 457 -27.90 -27.99 30.55
CA LYS A 457 -27.39 -27.97 31.93
C LYS A 457 -27.45 -29.34 32.63
N ALA A 458 -28.48 -30.13 32.36
CA ALA A 458 -28.62 -31.51 32.86
C ALA A 458 -27.77 -32.54 32.07
N LYS A 459 -27.00 -32.11 31.06
CA LYS A 459 -26.23 -32.96 30.14
C LYS A 459 -27.11 -33.96 29.35
N ARG A 460 -28.38 -33.62 29.17
CA ARG A 460 -29.33 -34.37 28.34
C ARG A 460 -29.25 -33.85 26.90
N TYR A 461 -28.10 -34.07 26.27
CA TYR A 461 -27.74 -33.39 25.02
C TYR A 461 -28.69 -33.70 23.85
N LEU A 462 -29.21 -34.92 23.74
CA LEU A 462 -30.20 -35.26 22.71
C LEU A 462 -31.50 -34.46 22.88
N ASP A 463 -32.02 -34.39 24.11
CA ASP A 463 -33.23 -33.63 24.43
C ASP A 463 -33.00 -32.12 24.21
N ALA A 464 -31.85 -31.62 24.65
CA ALA A 464 -31.43 -30.23 24.43
C ALA A 464 -31.37 -29.89 22.94
N SER A 465 -30.74 -30.75 22.12
CA SER A 465 -30.62 -30.56 20.68
C SER A 465 -31.98 -30.52 19.99
N SER A 466 -32.92 -31.38 20.42
CA SER A 466 -34.28 -31.42 19.91
C SER A 466 -35.05 -30.14 20.24
N ALA A 467 -34.97 -29.69 21.49
CA ALA A 467 -35.60 -28.44 21.94
C ALA A 467 -35.00 -27.20 21.26
N TYR A 468 -33.67 -27.12 21.15
CA TYR A 468 -32.99 -26.05 20.40
C TYR A 468 -33.35 -26.06 18.92
N ARG A 469 -33.51 -27.23 18.29
CA ARG A 469 -33.95 -27.33 16.90
C ARG A 469 -35.36 -26.77 16.72
N LYS A 470 -36.33 -27.18 17.55
CA LYS A 470 -37.70 -26.64 17.53
C LYS A 470 -37.71 -25.11 17.64
N ALA A 471 -36.95 -24.56 18.59
CA ALA A 471 -36.85 -23.12 18.78
C ALA A 471 -36.15 -22.42 17.60
N SER A 472 -35.06 -22.99 17.08
CA SER A 472 -34.32 -22.48 15.91
C SER A 472 -35.20 -22.46 14.66
N ASP A 473 -35.94 -23.53 14.39
CA ASP A 473 -36.84 -23.66 13.23
C ASP A 473 -37.97 -22.63 13.29
N SER A 474 -38.39 -22.27 14.50
CA SER A 474 -39.33 -21.16 14.75
C SER A 474 -38.68 -19.76 14.69
N GLY A 475 -37.36 -19.69 14.51
CA GLY A 475 -36.60 -18.44 14.32
C GLY A 475 -35.82 -17.95 15.55
N SER A 476 -35.64 -18.75 16.60
CA SER A 476 -34.82 -18.36 17.77
C SER A 476 -33.33 -18.30 17.42
N ALA A 477 -32.76 -17.09 17.49
CA ALA A 477 -31.37 -16.83 17.17
C ALA A 477 -30.42 -17.49 18.19
N SER A 478 -30.75 -17.41 19.49
CA SER A 478 -29.98 -18.05 20.55
C SER A 478 -30.05 -19.58 20.49
N ALA A 479 -31.20 -20.15 20.14
CA ALA A 479 -31.30 -21.60 19.94
C ALA A 479 -30.50 -22.07 18.72
N ALA A 480 -30.52 -21.32 17.61
CA ALA A 480 -29.70 -21.62 16.44
C ALA A 480 -28.20 -21.58 16.77
N HIS A 481 -27.76 -20.58 17.56
CA HIS A 481 -26.37 -20.51 18.04
C HIS A 481 -25.99 -21.72 18.91
N ASN A 482 -26.82 -22.07 19.91
CA ASN A 482 -26.52 -23.20 20.80
C ASN A 482 -26.55 -24.56 20.06
N LEU A 483 -27.47 -24.75 19.12
CA LEU A 483 -27.48 -25.94 18.28
C LEU A 483 -26.23 -26.03 17.38
N ALA A 484 -25.72 -24.90 16.90
CA ALA A 484 -24.49 -24.85 16.14
C ALA A 484 -23.27 -25.29 16.97
N LEU A 485 -23.24 -24.97 18.28
CA LEU A 485 -22.19 -25.45 19.19
C LEU A 485 -22.19 -26.98 19.28
N PHE A 486 -23.35 -27.61 19.40
CA PHE A 486 -23.46 -29.08 19.49
C PHE A 486 -22.92 -29.76 18.23
N PHE A 487 -23.27 -29.26 17.04
CA PHE A 487 -22.71 -29.76 15.80
C PHE A 487 -21.21 -29.48 15.64
N ARG A 488 -20.71 -28.35 16.15
CA ARG A 488 -19.28 -28.02 16.09
C ARG A 488 -18.46 -28.94 17.00
N ASP A 489 -18.94 -29.20 18.20
CA ASP A 489 -18.19 -29.89 19.26
C ASP A 489 -18.48 -31.40 19.31
N GLY A 490 -19.56 -31.86 18.66
CA GLY A 490 -19.98 -33.27 18.67
C GLY A 490 -20.69 -33.67 19.97
N GLU A 491 -21.32 -32.72 20.66
CA GLU A 491 -22.02 -32.96 21.93
C GLU A 491 -23.46 -33.42 21.69
N GLY A 492 -23.77 -34.69 21.99
CA GLY A 492 -25.10 -35.28 21.78
C GLY A 492 -25.49 -35.50 20.32
N LEU A 493 -24.78 -34.91 19.36
CA LEU A 493 -24.95 -35.06 17.92
C LEU A 493 -23.59 -35.40 17.27
N PRO A 494 -23.57 -36.12 16.14
CA PRO A 494 -22.35 -36.24 15.35
C PRO A 494 -21.82 -34.86 14.95
N LYS A 495 -20.50 -34.69 15.03
CA LYS A 495 -19.85 -33.45 14.62
C LYS A 495 -20.12 -33.16 13.13
N ASP A 496 -20.65 -31.98 12.82
CA ASP A 496 -20.92 -31.50 11.46
C ASP A 496 -20.69 -29.98 11.37
N GLU A 497 -19.51 -29.62 10.88
CA GLU A 497 -19.10 -28.21 10.78
C GLU A 497 -19.88 -27.44 9.70
N ALA A 498 -20.38 -28.12 8.67
CA ALA A 498 -21.17 -27.48 7.61
C ALA A 498 -22.55 -27.10 8.12
N GLU A 499 -23.19 -27.97 8.89
CA GLU A 499 -24.46 -27.69 9.53
C GLU A 499 -24.31 -26.64 10.64
N ALA A 500 -23.24 -26.70 11.44
CA ALA A 500 -22.91 -25.66 12.40
C ALA A 500 -22.77 -24.29 11.72
N ARG A 501 -22.07 -24.20 10.58
CA ARG A 501 -21.90 -22.95 9.81
C ARG A 501 -23.25 -22.37 9.37
N LYS A 502 -24.16 -23.18 8.83
CA LYS A 502 -25.50 -22.72 8.42
C LYS A 502 -26.30 -22.18 9.61
N LEU A 503 -26.23 -22.85 10.75
CA LEU A 503 -26.92 -22.42 11.97
C LEU A 503 -26.34 -21.13 12.55
N TYR A 504 -25.01 -20.97 12.56
CA TYR A 504 -24.39 -19.69 12.92
C TYR A 504 -24.79 -18.57 11.95
N GLU A 505 -24.87 -18.85 10.65
CA GLU A 505 -25.36 -17.88 9.66
C GLU A 505 -26.80 -17.45 9.94
N LYS A 506 -27.69 -18.41 10.19
CA LYS A 506 -29.07 -18.15 10.59
C LYS A 506 -29.14 -17.28 11.86
N ALA A 507 -28.38 -17.63 12.89
CA ALA A 507 -28.33 -16.89 14.14
C ALA A 507 -27.76 -15.46 13.97
N ALA A 508 -26.68 -15.32 13.20
CA ALA A 508 -26.02 -14.05 12.93
C ALA A 508 -26.91 -13.09 12.11
N LEU A 509 -27.64 -13.62 11.12
CA LEU A 509 -28.64 -12.85 10.35
C LEU A 509 -29.80 -12.37 11.22
N ALA A 510 -30.21 -13.18 12.21
CA ALA A 510 -31.21 -12.81 13.20
C ALA A 510 -30.69 -11.90 14.32
N GLY A 511 -29.41 -11.49 14.29
CA GLY A 511 -28.84 -10.50 15.20
C GLY A 511 -28.09 -11.07 16.42
N HIS A 512 -27.83 -12.37 16.47
CA HIS A 512 -27.08 -12.97 17.59
C HIS A 512 -25.60 -12.60 17.54
N ILE A 513 -25.14 -11.80 18.51
CA ILE A 513 -23.82 -11.15 18.51
C ILE A 513 -22.67 -12.18 18.53
N GLU A 514 -22.72 -13.17 19.42
CA GLU A 514 -21.72 -14.23 19.50
C GLU A 514 -21.64 -15.04 18.20
N ALA A 515 -22.79 -15.26 17.55
CA ALA A 515 -22.84 -16.02 16.31
C ALA A 515 -22.19 -15.26 15.15
N MET A 516 -22.27 -13.92 15.14
CA MET A 516 -21.54 -13.10 14.16
C MET A 516 -20.03 -13.34 14.25
N ASN A 517 -19.48 -13.37 15.47
CA ASN A 517 -18.06 -13.66 15.67
C ASN A 517 -17.71 -15.12 15.31
N SER A 518 -18.52 -16.09 15.74
CA SER A 518 -18.30 -17.51 15.40
C SER A 518 -18.33 -17.74 13.90
N LEU A 519 -19.30 -17.15 13.19
CA LEU A 519 -19.40 -17.23 11.74
C LEU A 519 -18.19 -16.58 11.06
N GLY A 520 -17.74 -15.43 11.55
CA GLY A 520 -16.51 -14.78 11.07
C GLY A 520 -15.30 -15.72 11.15
N ALA A 521 -15.16 -16.46 12.25
CA ALA A 521 -14.08 -17.44 12.43
C ALA A 521 -14.20 -18.63 11.47
N LEU A 522 -15.40 -19.19 11.29
CA LEU A 522 -15.61 -20.31 10.37
C LEU A 522 -15.31 -19.91 8.92
N LEU A 523 -15.80 -18.74 8.49
CA LEU A 523 -15.52 -18.19 7.15
C LEU A 523 -14.03 -17.92 6.94
N GLY A 524 -13.38 -17.31 7.93
CA GLY A 524 -11.97 -16.94 7.87
C GLY A 524 -11.05 -18.15 7.80
N ASN A 525 -11.45 -19.28 8.38
CA ASN A 525 -10.66 -20.52 8.40
C ASN A 525 -11.10 -21.54 7.33
N GLY A 526 -12.23 -21.32 6.64
CA GLY A 526 -12.77 -22.31 5.69
C GLY A 526 -13.31 -23.57 6.39
N VAL A 527 -13.87 -23.41 7.59
CA VAL A 527 -14.46 -24.52 8.36
C VAL A 527 -15.93 -24.67 7.95
N GLY A 528 -16.36 -25.90 7.67
CA GLY A 528 -17.72 -26.18 7.17
C GLY A 528 -18.04 -25.63 5.78
N GLY A 529 -17.04 -25.26 4.98
CA GLY A 529 -17.19 -24.79 3.60
C GLY A 529 -15.97 -24.02 3.09
N ALA A 530 -16.07 -23.34 1.94
CA ALA A 530 -14.95 -22.57 1.40
C ALA A 530 -14.56 -21.39 2.32
N LYS A 531 -13.26 -21.08 2.34
CA LYS A 531 -12.67 -19.93 3.02
C LYS A 531 -13.12 -18.63 2.35
N ASP A 532 -13.64 -17.69 3.14
CA ASP A 532 -14.11 -16.38 2.68
C ASP A 532 -13.66 -15.28 3.65
N LEU A 533 -12.52 -14.67 3.36
CA LEU A 533 -11.92 -13.62 4.19
C LEU A 533 -12.73 -12.32 4.17
N ALA A 534 -13.40 -12.01 3.05
CA ALA A 534 -14.21 -10.81 2.92
C ALA A 534 -15.51 -10.94 3.73
N GLY A 535 -16.18 -12.09 3.65
CA GLY A 535 -17.31 -12.42 4.51
C GLY A 535 -16.93 -12.44 5.99
N ALA A 536 -15.79 -13.04 6.34
CA ALA A 536 -15.28 -13.06 7.71
C ALA A 536 -15.08 -11.64 8.27
N LYS A 537 -14.39 -10.77 7.53
CA LYS A 537 -14.18 -9.35 7.91
C LYS A 537 -15.52 -8.65 8.18
N ARG A 538 -16.51 -8.82 7.30
CA ARG A 538 -17.84 -8.20 7.45
C ARG A 538 -18.57 -8.67 8.70
N TRP A 539 -18.47 -9.95 9.06
CA TRP A 539 -19.14 -10.48 10.25
C TRP A 539 -18.42 -10.10 11.54
N TYR A 540 -17.08 -10.05 11.55
CA TYR A 540 -16.34 -9.49 12.68
C TYR A 540 -16.64 -8.01 12.89
N GLU A 541 -16.73 -7.22 11.82
CA GLU A 541 -17.14 -5.82 11.88
C GLU A 541 -18.50 -5.64 12.56
N LYS A 542 -19.50 -6.43 12.12
CA LYS A 542 -20.84 -6.40 12.73
C LYS A 542 -20.80 -6.80 14.21
N ALA A 543 -20.04 -7.82 14.59
CA ALA A 543 -19.87 -8.22 15.98
C ALA A 543 -19.24 -7.07 16.80
N ALA A 544 -18.17 -6.47 16.28
CA ALA A 544 -17.45 -5.34 16.89
C ALA A 544 -18.36 -4.12 17.11
N GLN A 545 -19.16 -3.75 16.09
CA GLN A 545 -20.12 -2.65 16.17
C GLN A 545 -21.23 -2.89 17.22
N ASN A 546 -21.53 -4.16 17.54
CA ASN A 546 -22.49 -4.53 18.58
C ASN A 546 -21.81 -4.79 19.95
N GLY A 547 -20.56 -4.35 20.13
CA GLY A 547 -19.90 -4.41 21.44
C GLY A 547 -19.18 -5.73 21.75
N HIS A 548 -19.11 -6.67 20.79
CA HIS A 548 -18.46 -7.95 21.02
C HIS A 548 -16.93 -7.80 21.11
N VAL A 549 -16.36 -8.03 22.29
CA VAL A 549 -14.94 -7.77 22.59
C VAL A 549 -14.00 -8.57 21.67
N LEU A 550 -14.20 -9.89 21.55
CA LEU A 550 -13.38 -10.71 20.63
C LEU A 550 -13.63 -10.34 19.17
N GLY A 551 -14.83 -9.85 18.84
CA GLY A 551 -15.20 -9.38 17.51
C GLY A 551 -14.42 -8.13 17.13
N MET A 552 -14.26 -7.17 18.07
CA MET A 552 -13.41 -5.99 17.89
C MET A 552 -11.96 -6.38 17.62
N ARG A 553 -11.40 -7.30 18.40
CA ARG A 553 -10.03 -7.80 18.20
C ARG A 553 -9.87 -8.50 16.85
N ASN A 554 -10.80 -9.39 16.49
CA ASN A 554 -10.75 -10.13 15.23
C ASN A 554 -10.95 -9.21 14.02
N PHE A 555 -11.77 -8.16 14.14
CA PHE A 555 -11.91 -7.15 13.10
C PHE A 555 -10.64 -6.33 12.92
N ALA A 556 -10.00 -5.91 14.03
CA ALA A 556 -8.70 -5.25 14.00
C ALA A 556 -7.63 -6.10 13.29
N LEU A 557 -7.57 -7.40 13.61
CA LEU A 557 -6.67 -8.34 12.95
C LEU A 557 -6.95 -8.47 11.44
N ALA A 558 -8.22 -8.52 11.04
CA ALA A 558 -8.60 -8.57 9.62
C ALA A 558 -8.20 -7.31 8.85
N LEU A 559 -8.29 -6.13 9.49
CA LEU A 559 -7.81 -4.84 8.94
C LEU A 559 -6.28 -4.80 8.84
N GLN A 560 -5.57 -5.27 9.87
CA GLN A 560 -4.11 -5.33 9.92
C GLN A 560 -3.52 -6.23 8.83
N ASN A 561 -4.13 -7.40 8.63
CA ASN A 561 -3.67 -8.38 7.64
C ASN A 561 -4.16 -8.09 6.21
N GLY A 562 -4.97 -7.06 6.00
CA GLY A 562 -5.50 -6.71 4.69
C GLY A 562 -6.35 -7.82 4.07
N TRP A 563 -7.23 -8.47 4.85
CA TRP A 563 -8.12 -9.54 4.36
C TRP A 563 -9.05 -9.08 3.21
N VAL A 564 -9.22 -7.77 3.07
CA VAL A 564 -9.61 -7.10 1.82
C VAL A 564 -8.54 -6.03 1.58
N PRO A 565 -7.56 -6.27 0.70
CA PRO A 565 -6.45 -5.35 0.51
C PRO A 565 -6.90 -3.96 0.03
N PRO A 566 -6.18 -2.88 0.40
CA PRO A 566 -4.99 -2.87 1.25
C PRO A 566 -5.31 -2.96 2.75
N ALA A 567 -4.30 -3.28 3.56
CA ALA A 567 -4.40 -3.21 5.03
C ALA A 567 -4.69 -1.78 5.50
N ASN A 568 -5.47 -1.64 6.58
CA ASN A 568 -5.78 -0.36 7.21
C ASN A 568 -5.27 -0.34 8.66
N LEU A 569 -3.97 -0.05 8.82
CA LEU A 569 -3.31 -0.06 10.13
C LEU A 569 -3.86 1.01 11.10
N PRO A 570 -4.17 2.26 10.69
CA PRO A 570 -4.77 3.24 11.60
C PRO A 570 -6.11 2.78 12.17
N GLU A 571 -6.99 2.22 11.33
CA GLU A 571 -8.28 1.71 11.80
C GLU A 571 -8.12 0.45 12.65
N ALA A 572 -7.20 -0.46 12.28
CA ALA A 572 -6.88 -1.63 13.09
C ALA A 572 -6.44 -1.24 14.51
N ARG A 573 -5.54 -0.26 14.64
CA ARG A 573 -5.10 0.26 15.95
C ARG A 573 -6.28 0.79 16.77
N SER A 574 -7.19 1.55 16.16
CA SER A 574 -8.38 2.06 16.84
C SER A 574 -9.28 0.94 17.39
N TRP A 575 -9.47 -0.14 16.63
CA TRP A 575 -10.28 -1.28 17.08
C TRP A 575 -9.58 -2.14 18.14
N TYR A 576 -8.27 -2.34 18.05
CA TYR A 576 -7.50 -2.95 19.14
C TYR A 576 -7.60 -2.12 20.42
N GLU A 577 -7.49 -0.80 20.36
CA GLU A 577 -7.65 0.09 21.52
C GLU A 577 -9.06 -0.03 22.15
N LYS A 578 -10.11 -0.16 21.33
CA LYS A 578 -11.48 -0.39 21.84
C LYS A 578 -11.61 -1.74 22.54
N ALA A 579 -11.08 -2.82 21.95
CA ALA A 579 -11.07 -4.14 22.57
C ALA A 579 -10.26 -4.16 23.88
N ALA A 580 -9.11 -3.48 23.90
CA ALA A 580 -8.26 -3.33 25.07
C ALA A 580 -8.98 -2.58 26.21
N LYS A 581 -9.66 -1.48 25.90
CA LYS A 581 -10.50 -0.75 26.88
C LYS A 581 -11.67 -1.58 27.40
N ALA A 582 -12.16 -2.54 26.61
CA ALA A 582 -13.19 -3.49 27.01
C ALA A 582 -12.64 -4.72 27.76
N GLY A 583 -11.33 -4.77 28.06
CA GLY A 583 -10.70 -5.78 28.90
C GLY A 583 -10.01 -6.93 28.14
N ASP A 584 -9.86 -6.87 26.82
CA ASP A 584 -9.13 -7.90 26.07
C ASP A 584 -7.61 -7.75 26.27
N ALA A 585 -7.01 -8.67 27.02
CA ALA A 585 -5.59 -8.65 27.36
C ALA A 585 -4.67 -8.74 26.13
N LEU A 586 -5.06 -9.55 25.13
CA LEU A 586 -4.29 -9.72 23.90
C LEU A 586 -4.35 -8.44 23.04
N ALA A 587 -5.48 -7.75 23.01
CA ALA A 587 -5.64 -6.48 22.33
C ALA A 587 -4.84 -5.36 23.01
N MET A 588 -4.69 -5.37 24.34
CA MET A 588 -3.76 -4.47 25.04
C MET A 588 -2.33 -4.67 24.50
N SER A 589 -1.89 -5.92 24.40
CA SER A 589 -0.59 -6.27 23.86
C SER A 589 -0.39 -5.85 22.40
N TRP A 590 -1.36 -6.11 21.52
CA TRP A 590 -1.29 -5.67 20.13
C TRP A 590 -1.32 -4.15 19.98
N THR A 591 -2.09 -3.46 20.81
CA THR A 591 -2.09 -1.99 20.87
C THR A 591 -0.70 -1.48 21.21
N GLY A 592 -0.07 -2.04 22.25
CA GLY A 592 1.30 -1.70 22.62
C GLY A 592 2.30 -1.97 21.49
N TYR A 593 2.20 -3.12 20.84
CA TYR A 593 3.07 -3.50 19.72
C TYR A 593 2.94 -2.55 18.52
N MET A 594 1.71 -2.17 18.17
CA MET A 594 1.49 -1.23 17.08
C MET A 594 2.05 0.16 17.41
N MET A 595 1.92 0.62 18.66
CA MET A 595 2.50 1.89 19.13
C MET A 595 4.04 1.85 19.14
N GLU A 596 4.63 0.73 19.54
CA GLU A 596 6.08 0.56 19.58
C GLU A 596 6.70 0.64 18.18
N ASN A 597 6.03 0.06 17.18
CA ASN A 597 6.53 -0.06 15.81
C ASN A 597 5.99 1.04 14.87
N GLY A 598 5.21 2.00 15.36
CA GLY A 598 4.63 3.06 14.53
C GLY A 598 3.60 2.54 13.51
N GLN A 599 2.91 1.44 13.82
CA GLN A 599 1.88 0.87 12.97
C GLN A 599 0.55 1.59 13.22
N GLY A 600 0.00 2.21 12.18
CA GLY A 600 -1.27 2.93 12.26
C GLY A 600 -1.20 4.28 13.00
N GLY A 601 0.00 4.81 13.22
CA GLY A 601 0.25 6.10 13.88
C GLY A 601 1.75 6.26 14.18
N PRO A 602 2.18 7.40 14.74
CA PRO A 602 3.57 7.58 15.14
C PRO A 602 3.98 6.57 16.24
N VAL A 603 5.30 6.34 16.34
CA VAL A 603 5.90 5.57 17.43
C VAL A 603 5.63 6.29 18.76
N ASP A 604 5.15 5.56 19.76
CA ASP A 604 4.91 6.05 21.13
C ASP A 604 5.29 4.97 22.15
N LEU A 605 6.57 4.93 22.51
CA LEU A 605 7.12 3.95 23.44
C LEU A 605 6.55 4.07 24.87
N PRO A 606 6.35 5.29 25.44
CA PRO A 606 5.68 5.42 26.74
C PRO A 606 4.25 4.88 26.75
N ALA A 607 3.45 5.15 25.72
CA ALA A 607 2.11 4.59 25.62
C ALA A 607 2.14 3.07 25.39
N ALA A 608 3.07 2.58 24.57
CA ALA A 608 3.27 1.14 24.37
C ALA A 608 3.55 0.41 25.68
N LYS A 609 4.48 0.93 26.49
CA LYS A 609 4.80 0.38 27.82
C LYS A 609 3.58 0.31 28.73
N ARG A 610 2.76 1.36 28.80
CA ARG A 610 1.53 1.38 29.61
C ARG A 610 0.51 0.33 29.16
N TRP A 611 0.41 0.07 27.86
CA TRP A 611 -0.46 -0.98 27.35
C TRP A 611 0.08 -2.37 27.66
N TYR A 612 1.39 -2.58 27.53
CA TYR A 612 2.01 -3.84 27.95
C TYR A 612 1.87 -4.06 29.46
N GLU A 613 2.01 -3.05 30.31
CA GLU A 613 1.78 -3.17 31.76
C GLU A 613 0.35 -3.61 32.09
N GLN A 614 -0.64 -3.06 31.37
CA GLN A 614 -2.04 -3.46 31.51
C GLN A 614 -2.27 -4.90 31.02
N GLY A 615 -1.73 -5.26 29.85
CA GLY A 615 -1.80 -6.62 29.31
C GLY A 615 -1.16 -7.64 30.24
N ALA A 616 0.02 -7.34 30.76
CA ALA A 616 0.73 -8.18 31.73
C ALA A 616 -0.06 -8.33 33.03
N LYS A 617 -0.68 -7.25 33.54
CA LYS A 617 -1.57 -7.32 34.71
C LYS A 617 -2.81 -8.17 34.45
N ALA A 618 -3.30 -8.19 33.21
CA ALA A 618 -4.41 -9.03 32.77
C ALA A 618 -3.97 -10.48 32.41
N GLY A 619 -2.69 -10.82 32.61
CA GLY A 619 -2.16 -12.17 32.41
C GLY A 619 -1.65 -12.48 31.00
N ASP A 620 -1.52 -11.48 30.11
CA ASP A 620 -1.00 -11.71 28.76
C ASP A 620 0.52 -11.91 28.76
N ALA A 621 0.94 -13.12 28.39
CA ALA A 621 2.33 -13.53 28.41
C ALA A 621 3.20 -12.81 27.37
N PHE A 622 2.63 -12.37 26.25
CA PHE A 622 3.35 -11.61 25.23
C PHE A 622 3.67 -10.19 25.71
N ALA A 623 2.73 -9.50 26.36
CA ALA A 623 2.99 -8.22 27.02
C ALA A 623 4.14 -8.33 28.05
N MET A 624 4.15 -9.38 28.87
CA MET A 624 5.24 -9.63 29.83
C MET A 624 6.58 -9.78 29.10
N TYR A 625 6.63 -10.53 28.00
CA TYR A 625 7.83 -10.67 27.17
C TYR A 625 8.29 -9.32 26.62
N ARG A 626 7.37 -8.52 26.05
CA ARG A 626 7.69 -7.21 25.47
C ARG A 626 8.22 -6.23 26.53
N LEU A 627 7.67 -6.24 27.74
CA LEU A 627 8.24 -5.47 28.86
C LEU A 627 9.67 -5.90 29.17
N GLY A 628 9.92 -7.21 29.28
CA GLY A 628 11.28 -7.74 29.49
C GLY A 628 12.26 -7.27 28.41
N TYR A 629 11.83 -7.33 27.15
CA TYR A 629 12.62 -6.88 26.01
C TYR A 629 12.91 -5.37 26.03
N MET A 630 11.91 -4.55 26.39
CA MET A 630 12.09 -3.10 26.51
C MET A 630 13.15 -2.75 27.58
N PHE A 631 13.13 -3.44 28.72
CA PHE A 631 14.12 -3.23 29.78
C PHE A 631 15.52 -3.74 29.42
N ASP A 632 15.63 -4.86 28.68
CA ASP A 632 16.93 -5.41 28.27
C ASP A 632 17.64 -4.55 27.21
N THR A 633 16.86 -3.94 26.31
CA THR A 633 17.38 -3.16 25.16
C THR A 633 17.39 -1.65 25.37
N ALA A 634 16.94 -1.16 26.53
CA ALA A 634 16.71 0.27 26.80
C ALA A 634 15.70 0.94 25.83
N LEU A 635 14.76 0.16 25.27
CA LEU A 635 13.75 0.70 24.38
C LEU A 635 12.71 1.50 25.19
N GLY A 636 12.72 2.83 25.04
CA GLY A 636 11.79 3.73 25.73
C GLY A 636 12.19 4.10 27.17
N GLY A 637 13.45 3.90 27.55
CA GLY A 637 13.98 4.20 28.89
C GLY A 637 15.46 3.84 29.05
N LEU A 638 15.92 3.65 30.29
CA LEU A 638 17.24 3.10 30.58
C LEU A 638 17.19 1.57 30.67
N LYS A 639 18.30 0.90 30.34
CA LYS A 639 18.44 -0.56 30.51
C LYS A 639 18.28 -0.93 31.98
N ASP A 640 17.45 -1.93 32.27
CA ASP A 640 17.27 -2.50 33.62
C ASP A 640 17.25 -4.03 33.53
N PRO A 641 18.41 -4.69 33.71
CA PRO A 641 18.47 -6.15 33.57
C PRO A 641 17.73 -6.89 34.68
N VAL A 642 17.50 -6.27 35.85
CA VAL A 642 16.74 -6.87 36.95
C VAL A 642 15.26 -6.95 36.58
N GLU A 643 14.70 -5.84 36.11
CA GLU A 643 13.32 -5.81 35.61
C GLU A 643 13.15 -6.67 34.37
N ALA A 644 14.13 -6.67 33.46
CA ALA A 644 14.11 -7.53 32.27
C ALA A 644 13.99 -9.01 32.66
N ARG A 645 14.88 -9.49 33.54
CA ARG A 645 14.87 -10.88 34.03
C ARG A 645 13.57 -11.21 34.76
N ARG A 646 13.01 -10.29 35.56
CA ARG A 646 11.73 -10.46 36.25
C ARG A 646 10.57 -10.66 35.26
N TRP A 647 10.50 -9.83 34.22
CA TRP A 647 9.43 -9.91 33.23
C TRP A 647 9.58 -11.12 32.28
N PHE A 648 10.80 -11.47 31.88
CA PHE A 648 11.03 -12.70 31.12
C PHE A 648 10.63 -13.94 31.92
N LYS A 649 10.94 -13.99 33.22
CA LYS A 649 10.47 -15.06 34.10
C LYS A 649 8.94 -15.15 34.11
N ALA A 650 8.26 -14.05 34.37
CA ALA A 650 6.79 -14.01 34.40
C ALA A 650 6.18 -14.48 33.07
N SER A 651 6.76 -14.03 31.95
CA SER A 651 6.35 -14.44 30.60
C SER A 651 6.54 -15.94 30.36
N ALA A 652 7.68 -16.49 30.78
CA ALA A 652 7.99 -17.92 30.70
C ALA A 652 7.01 -18.78 31.51
N GLU A 653 6.68 -18.35 32.73
CA GLU A 653 5.72 -19.02 33.62
C GLU A 653 4.29 -19.02 33.04
N HIS A 654 3.94 -18.02 32.23
CA HIS A 654 2.67 -17.94 31.50
C HIS A 654 2.73 -18.58 30.10
N GLY A 655 3.78 -19.38 29.81
CA GLY A 655 3.84 -20.21 28.61
C GLY A 655 4.33 -19.51 27.34
N ASN A 656 4.82 -18.27 27.41
CA ASN A 656 5.39 -17.60 26.23
C ASN A 656 6.78 -18.16 25.92
N ILE A 657 6.95 -18.69 24.72
CA ILE A 657 8.17 -19.42 24.33
C ILE A 657 9.38 -18.47 24.20
N GLU A 658 9.18 -17.25 23.70
CA GLU A 658 10.26 -16.23 23.65
C GLU A 658 10.65 -15.78 25.07
N GLY A 659 9.68 -15.62 25.97
CA GLY A 659 9.92 -15.38 27.39
C GLY A 659 10.77 -16.48 28.04
N MET A 660 10.47 -17.76 27.76
CA MET A 660 11.29 -18.89 28.22
C MET A 660 12.74 -18.78 27.75
N CYS A 661 12.94 -18.42 26.48
CA CYS A 661 14.25 -18.28 25.86
C CYS A 661 15.08 -17.15 26.48
N HIS A 662 14.49 -15.97 26.57
CA HIS A 662 15.17 -14.81 27.15
C HIS A 662 15.42 -14.99 28.65
N TYR A 663 14.53 -15.65 29.38
CA TYR A 663 14.78 -15.99 30.78
C TYR A 663 15.91 -17.00 30.94
N ALA A 664 15.95 -18.05 30.10
CA ALA A 664 17.04 -19.01 30.08
C ALA A 664 18.39 -18.34 29.80
N LEU A 665 18.44 -17.42 28.83
CA LEU A 665 19.64 -16.64 28.52
C LEU A 665 20.06 -15.76 29.70
N ALA A 666 19.14 -15.02 30.31
CA ALA A 666 19.44 -14.19 31.48
C ALA A 666 20.05 -15.00 32.64
N LEU A 667 19.59 -16.26 32.83
CA LEU A 667 20.14 -17.18 33.84
C LEU A 667 21.57 -17.65 33.54
N THR A 668 22.06 -17.53 32.30
CA THR A 668 23.45 -17.85 31.94
C THR A 668 24.41 -16.69 32.17
N THR A 669 23.88 -15.51 32.47
CA THR A 669 24.65 -14.27 32.70
C THR A 669 24.47 -13.79 34.14
N GLU A 670 25.32 -12.86 34.59
CA GLU A 670 25.13 -12.17 35.87
C GLU A 670 24.20 -10.94 35.75
N ASP A 671 23.66 -10.69 34.55
CA ASP A 671 22.73 -9.60 34.29
C ASP A 671 21.41 -9.84 35.06
N GLY A 672 21.06 -8.91 35.94
CA GLY A 672 19.80 -8.92 36.67
C GLY A 672 19.73 -9.94 37.82
N GLY A 673 20.84 -10.62 38.15
CA GLY A 673 20.95 -11.53 39.29
C GLY A 673 22.00 -12.64 39.09
N PRO A 674 22.22 -13.51 40.09
CA PRO A 674 23.21 -14.59 39.98
C PRO A 674 22.85 -15.57 38.86
N GLN A 675 23.87 -16.18 38.25
CA GLN A 675 23.72 -17.25 37.28
C GLN A 675 23.03 -18.47 37.90
N ASN A 676 22.23 -19.17 37.10
CA ASN A 676 21.64 -20.46 37.47
C ASN A 676 21.58 -21.37 36.24
N MET A 677 22.70 -22.06 35.97
CA MET A 677 22.84 -22.91 34.78
C MET A 677 21.90 -24.12 34.78
N ILE A 678 21.50 -24.62 35.96
CA ILE A 678 20.54 -25.75 36.08
C ILE A 678 19.17 -25.31 35.58
N GLU A 679 18.67 -24.19 36.11
CA GLU A 679 17.38 -23.63 35.70
C GLU A 679 17.43 -23.15 34.23
N ALA A 680 18.55 -22.56 33.79
CA ALA A 680 18.74 -22.17 32.40
C ALA A 680 18.58 -23.36 31.45
N ARG A 681 19.22 -24.49 31.75
CA ARG A 681 19.10 -25.73 30.95
C ARG A 681 17.65 -26.22 30.87
N GLN A 682 16.90 -26.17 31.96
CA GLN A 682 15.49 -26.60 31.98
C GLN A 682 14.60 -25.71 31.11
N TRP A 683 14.79 -24.38 31.15
CA TRP A 683 14.02 -23.46 30.31
C TRP A 683 14.43 -23.54 28.83
N PHE A 684 15.72 -23.68 28.55
CA PHE A 684 16.18 -23.96 27.19
C PHE A 684 15.57 -25.25 26.64
N GLU A 685 15.49 -26.32 27.44
CA GLU A 685 14.86 -27.57 27.03
C GLU A 685 13.39 -27.37 26.66
N LYS A 686 12.62 -26.72 27.53
CA LYS A 686 11.19 -26.45 27.30
C LYS A 686 10.98 -25.65 26.01
N ALA A 687 11.74 -24.57 25.82
CA ALA A 687 11.62 -23.73 24.63
C ALA A 687 12.12 -24.44 23.34
N ALA A 688 13.18 -25.24 23.45
CA ALA A 688 13.69 -26.04 22.33
C ALA A 688 12.66 -27.09 21.87
N ARG A 689 11.99 -27.77 22.82
CA ARG A 689 10.89 -28.70 22.51
C ARG A 689 9.68 -28.02 21.87
N ALA A 690 9.47 -26.74 22.17
CA ALA A 690 8.42 -25.92 21.58
C ALA A 690 8.79 -25.35 20.18
N GLY A 691 10.01 -25.60 19.68
CA GLY A 691 10.37 -25.30 18.29
C GLY A 691 11.27 -24.07 18.07
N VAL A 692 11.70 -23.37 19.13
CA VAL A 692 12.46 -22.11 18.96
C VAL A 692 13.94 -22.37 18.65
N ALA A 693 14.36 -22.00 17.45
CA ALA A 693 15.65 -22.40 16.87
C ALA A 693 16.87 -21.93 17.68
N HIS A 694 16.87 -20.70 18.19
CA HIS A 694 18.00 -20.19 19.01
C HIS A 694 18.05 -20.84 20.40
N CYS A 695 16.92 -21.33 20.92
CA CYS A 695 16.86 -22.11 22.15
C CYS A 695 17.23 -23.58 21.96
N MET A 696 16.97 -24.16 20.79
CA MET A 696 17.56 -25.45 20.41
C MET A 696 19.09 -25.38 20.41
N TYR A 697 19.66 -24.28 19.89
CA TYR A 697 21.10 -24.01 19.97
C TYR A 697 21.57 -23.87 21.43
N GLY A 698 20.89 -23.04 22.24
CA GLY A 698 21.22 -22.87 23.66
C GLY A 698 21.17 -24.19 24.46
N TYR A 699 20.17 -25.03 24.22
CA TYR A 699 20.07 -26.36 24.82
C TYR A 699 21.19 -27.30 24.32
N GLY A 700 21.54 -27.22 23.02
CA GLY A 700 22.69 -27.92 22.46
C GLY A 700 23.99 -27.55 23.17
N LYS A 701 24.24 -26.25 23.39
CA LYS A 701 25.42 -25.74 24.12
C LYS A 701 25.46 -26.25 25.56
N ALA A 702 24.32 -26.21 26.25
CA ALA A 702 24.22 -26.71 27.61
C ALA A 702 24.57 -28.21 27.71
N ASN A 703 24.11 -29.01 26.75
CA ASN A 703 24.47 -30.42 26.65
C ASN A 703 25.94 -30.65 26.27
N GLU A 704 26.51 -29.84 25.37
CA GLU A 704 27.91 -30.02 24.96
C GLU A 704 28.89 -29.76 26.11
N HIS A 705 28.66 -28.69 26.88
CA HIS A 705 29.58 -28.21 27.90
C HIS A 705 29.22 -28.67 29.32
N GLY A 706 28.09 -29.35 29.50
CA GLY A 706 27.60 -29.74 30.82
C GLY A 706 27.14 -28.56 31.67
N HIS A 707 26.60 -27.50 31.08
CA HIS A 707 26.01 -26.40 31.85
C HIS A 707 24.68 -26.87 32.47
N GLY A 708 24.61 -26.89 33.80
CA GLY A 708 23.39 -27.28 34.51
C GLY A 708 23.11 -28.79 34.57
N GLY A 709 24.11 -29.63 34.25
CA GLY A 709 24.03 -31.10 34.35
C GLY A 709 25.20 -31.76 33.61
N PRO A 710 25.32 -33.09 33.58
CA PRO A 710 26.40 -33.76 32.86
C PRO A 710 26.36 -33.42 31.36
N ALA A 711 27.55 -33.39 30.74
CA ALA A 711 27.69 -33.21 29.31
C ALA A 711 27.17 -34.44 28.56
N ASN A 712 26.52 -34.22 27.42
CA ASN A 712 25.98 -35.23 26.53
C ASN A 712 26.15 -34.78 25.07
N LEU A 713 27.26 -35.19 24.45
CA LEU A 713 27.59 -34.80 23.06
C LEU A 713 26.60 -35.35 22.03
N ALA A 714 26.00 -36.52 22.28
CA ALA A 714 25.01 -37.11 21.36
C ALA A 714 23.72 -36.30 21.35
N GLU A 715 23.26 -35.87 22.53
CA GLU A 715 22.11 -34.99 22.66
C GLU A 715 22.41 -33.58 22.12
N ALA A 716 23.60 -33.04 22.40
CA ALA A 716 24.05 -31.77 21.81
C ALA A 716 24.01 -31.80 20.28
N ARG A 717 24.58 -32.86 19.66
CA ARG A 717 24.53 -33.08 18.21
C ARG A 717 23.11 -33.11 17.68
N THR A 718 22.21 -33.79 18.39
CA THR A 718 20.80 -33.90 18.00
C THR A 718 20.12 -32.53 17.98
N TRP A 719 20.33 -31.72 19.03
CA TRP A 719 19.69 -30.41 19.15
C TRP A 719 20.31 -29.34 18.25
N TYR A 720 21.63 -29.36 18.03
CA TYR A 720 22.23 -28.54 16.99
C TYR A 720 21.69 -28.88 15.60
N GLY A 721 21.49 -30.17 15.30
CA GLY A 721 20.87 -30.59 14.03
C GLY A 721 19.45 -30.07 13.87
N LYS A 722 18.63 -30.09 14.93
CA LYS A 722 17.28 -29.49 14.93
C LYS A 722 17.33 -27.97 14.75
N ALA A 723 18.24 -27.28 15.45
CA ALA A 723 18.45 -25.84 15.29
C ALA A 723 18.85 -25.49 13.85
N ALA A 724 19.72 -26.29 13.25
CA ALA A 724 20.17 -26.16 11.87
C ALA A 724 19.01 -26.32 10.88
N GLN A 725 18.17 -27.34 11.06
CA GLN A 725 16.96 -27.56 10.25
C GLN A 725 15.94 -26.42 10.39
N ALA A 726 15.87 -25.81 11.57
CA ALA A 726 15.03 -24.65 11.85
C ALA A 726 15.64 -23.30 11.38
N GLY A 727 16.78 -23.31 10.68
CA GLY A 727 17.36 -22.12 10.06
C GLY A 727 18.34 -21.32 10.93
N ASN A 728 18.73 -21.81 12.11
CA ASN A 728 19.67 -21.10 12.98
C ASN A 728 21.13 -21.29 12.51
N SER A 729 21.80 -20.21 12.10
CA SER A 729 23.16 -20.29 11.52
C SER A 729 24.22 -20.79 12.52
N ALA A 730 24.13 -20.37 13.79
CA ALA A 730 25.03 -20.86 14.84
C ALA A 730 24.84 -22.36 15.09
N GLY A 731 23.60 -22.85 15.06
CA GLY A 731 23.26 -24.27 15.12
C GLY A 731 23.77 -25.04 13.91
N MET A 732 23.67 -24.49 12.70
CA MET A 732 24.26 -25.08 11.49
C MET A 732 25.78 -25.21 11.60
N LEU A 733 26.46 -24.17 12.09
CA LEU A 733 27.90 -24.15 12.30
C LEU A 733 28.34 -25.22 13.31
N GLU A 734 27.75 -25.23 14.50
CA GLU A 734 28.10 -26.23 15.53
C GLU A 734 27.73 -27.63 15.10
N TYR A 735 26.58 -27.83 14.45
CA TYR A 735 26.22 -29.14 13.90
C TYR A 735 27.25 -29.62 12.88
N ALA A 736 27.69 -28.74 11.98
CA ALA A 736 28.73 -29.08 11.02
C ALA A 736 30.06 -29.43 11.69
N PHE A 737 30.45 -28.76 12.77
CA PHE A 737 31.63 -29.17 13.54
C PHE A 737 31.46 -30.54 14.19
N MET A 738 30.27 -30.83 14.74
CA MET A 738 29.98 -32.14 15.32
C MET A 738 30.02 -33.25 14.27
N LEU A 739 29.53 -33.00 13.06
CA LEU A 739 29.62 -33.91 11.91
C LEU A 739 31.08 -34.10 11.47
N ARG A 740 31.83 -33.01 11.26
CA ARG A 740 33.21 -33.02 10.74
C ARG A 740 34.17 -33.82 11.61
N TYR A 741 33.97 -33.80 12.93
CA TYR A 741 34.88 -34.43 13.89
C TYR A 741 34.27 -35.67 14.58
N GLY A 742 33.10 -36.15 14.14
CA GLY A 742 32.44 -37.31 14.77
C GLY A 742 32.11 -37.11 16.25
N LYS A 743 31.83 -35.88 16.69
CA LYS A 743 31.44 -35.62 18.08
C LYS A 743 29.99 -36.03 18.28
N GLY A 744 29.71 -36.89 19.25
CA GLY A 744 28.34 -37.34 19.57
C GLY A 744 27.68 -38.22 18.51
N GLY A 745 28.44 -38.83 17.59
CA GLY A 745 27.96 -39.72 16.54
C GLY A 745 29.04 -39.97 15.47
N PRO A 746 28.76 -40.68 14.37
CA PRO A 746 29.75 -40.95 13.32
C PRO A 746 30.24 -39.66 12.63
N GLU A 747 31.46 -39.69 12.10
CA GLU A 747 32.00 -38.60 11.28
C GLU A 747 31.27 -38.51 9.93
N ASP A 748 30.98 -37.29 9.49
CA ASP A 748 30.41 -36.98 8.17
C ASP A 748 30.92 -35.63 7.67
N GLN A 749 32.07 -35.63 7.01
CA GLN A 749 32.66 -34.40 6.48
C GLN A 749 31.87 -33.82 5.30
N SER A 750 31.15 -34.65 4.53
CA SER A 750 30.36 -34.18 3.39
C SER A 750 29.15 -33.39 3.90
N GLY A 751 28.38 -33.96 4.83
CA GLY A 751 27.27 -33.28 5.46
C GLY A 751 27.71 -32.03 6.23
N ALA A 752 28.90 -32.05 6.86
CA ALA A 752 29.48 -30.86 7.49
C ALA A 752 29.69 -29.72 6.49
N ARG A 753 30.26 -30.02 5.31
CA ARG A 753 30.48 -29.04 4.24
C ARG A 753 29.16 -28.45 3.73
N ASP A 754 28.12 -29.27 3.60
CA ASP A 754 26.79 -28.82 3.17
C ASP A 754 26.13 -27.87 4.18
N TRP A 755 26.21 -28.18 5.48
CA TRP A 755 25.66 -27.31 6.52
C TRP A 755 26.45 -26.01 6.69
N LEU A 756 27.78 -26.05 6.58
CA LEU A 756 28.61 -24.82 6.56
C LEU A 756 28.25 -23.92 5.39
N ARG A 757 27.96 -24.48 4.22
CA ARG A 757 27.49 -23.71 3.05
C ARG A 757 26.18 -23.00 3.33
N LYS A 758 25.18 -23.70 3.86
CA LYS A 758 23.89 -23.08 4.24
C LYS A 758 24.07 -21.94 5.24
N ALA A 759 24.92 -22.12 6.25
CA ALA A 759 25.20 -21.07 7.23
C ALA A 759 25.97 -19.89 6.63
N ALA A 760 26.93 -20.15 5.74
CA ALA A 760 27.68 -19.14 5.01
C ALA A 760 26.78 -18.31 4.08
N ASP A 761 25.82 -18.95 3.41
CA ASP A 761 24.82 -18.29 2.56
C ASP A 761 23.90 -17.36 3.38
N LEU A 762 23.67 -17.68 4.66
CA LEU A 762 22.95 -16.82 5.62
C LEU A 762 23.81 -15.69 6.21
N GLY A 763 25.07 -15.56 5.81
CA GLY A 763 25.95 -14.47 6.27
C GLY A 763 26.84 -14.81 7.47
N ASP A 764 26.84 -16.05 7.96
CA ASP A 764 27.65 -16.45 9.12
C ASP A 764 29.15 -16.49 8.78
N LYS A 765 29.92 -15.52 9.30
CA LYS A 765 31.33 -15.36 8.97
C LYS A 765 32.20 -16.53 9.46
N ASN A 766 31.85 -17.15 10.59
CA ASN A 766 32.58 -18.31 11.11
C ASN A 766 32.35 -19.54 10.23
N ALA A 767 31.12 -19.70 9.71
CA ALA A 767 30.81 -20.73 8.74
C ALA A 767 31.50 -20.49 7.39
N MET A 768 31.52 -19.26 6.89
CA MET A 768 32.25 -18.90 5.66
C MET A 768 33.73 -19.26 5.77
N TYR A 769 34.38 -18.90 6.87
CA TYR A 769 35.78 -19.23 7.12
C TYR A 769 36.00 -20.75 7.19
N SER A 770 35.15 -21.45 7.95
CA SER A 770 35.26 -22.89 8.14
C SER A 770 35.01 -23.68 6.85
N LEU A 771 34.06 -23.22 6.02
CA LEU A 771 33.81 -23.75 4.68
C LEU A 771 35.02 -23.56 3.77
N ALA A 772 35.62 -22.36 3.77
CA ALA A 772 36.82 -22.08 2.98
C ALA A 772 37.98 -23.01 3.34
N VAL A 773 38.20 -23.27 4.63
CA VAL A 773 39.21 -24.24 5.10
C VAL A 773 38.93 -25.66 4.59
N MET A 774 37.67 -26.11 4.61
CA MET A 774 37.32 -27.45 4.12
C MET A 774 37.46 -27.57 2.60
N LEU A 775 37.09 -26.52 1.85
CA LEU A 775 37.26 -26.43 0.40
C LEU A 775 38.72 -26.48 -0.02
N GLU A 776 39.58 -25.77 0.70
CA GLU A 776 41.03 -25.72 0.43
C GLU A 776 41.71 -27.07 0.68
N LYS A 777 41.27 -27.79 1.72
CA LYS A 777 41.83 -29.08 2.14
C LYS A 777 41.17 -30.29 1.48
N GLY A 778 40.09 -30.12 0.71
CA GLY A 778 39.34 -31.22 0.12
C GLY A 778 38.64 -32.11 1.16
N GLN A 779 38.20 -31.52 2.27
CA GLN A 779 37.49 -32.24 3.33
C GLN A 779 36.00 -32.31 2.98
N GLY A 780 35.43 -33.51 2.99
CA GLY A 780 34.02 -33.73 2.61
C GLY A 780 33.70 -33.46 1.14
N GLY A 781 34.68 -33.53 0.24
CA GLY A 781 34.49 -33.36 -1.20
C GLY A 781 35.77 -32.92 -1.93
N PRO A 782 35.73 -32.65 -3.23
CA PRO A 782 36.91 -32.23 -3.99
C PRO A 782 37.47 -30.88 -3.50
N VAL A 783 38.77 -30.69 -3.68
CA VAL A 783 39.47 -29.41 -3.43
C VAL A 783 38.93 -28.34 -4.38
N ASP A 784 38.53 -27.19 -3.83
CA ASP A 784 38.16 -26.01 -4.61
C ASP A 784 38.77 -24.74 -4.01
N ARG A 785 40.00 -24.44 -4.44
CA ARG A 785 40.73 -23.26 -3.97
C ARG A 785 40.13 -21.94 -4.49
N ALA A 786 39.42 -21.96 -5.61
CA ALA A 786 38.83 -20.74 -6.18
C ALA A 786 37.63 -20.30 -5.34
N GLU A 787 36.77 -21.25 -4.98
CA GLU A 787 35.65 -21.01 -4.09
C GLU A 787 36.12 -20.69 -2.66
N ALA A 788 37.11 -21.42 -2.14
CA ALA A 788 37.68 -21.14 -0.82
C ALA A 788 38.13 -19.67 -0.69
N ARG A 789 38.84 -19.13 -1.70
CA ARG A 789 39.26 -17.72 -1.71
C ARG A 789 38.08 -16.73 -1.66
N ARG A 790 36.98 -17.03 -2.35
CA ARG A 790 35.77 -16.18 -2.31
C ARG A 790 35.18 -16.15 -0.90
N TRP A 791 35.09 -17.30 -0.24
CA TRP A 791 34.56 -17.37 1.11
C TRP A 791 35.50 -16.73 2.15
N TYR A 792 36.82 -16.91 2.04
CA TYR A 792 37.79 -16.17 2.87
C TYR A 792 37.68 -14.65 2.72
N GLN A 793 37.38 -14.16 1.51
CA GLN A 793 37.17 -12.73 1.28
C GLN A 793 35.89 -12.23 1.96
N LYS A 794 34.80 -13.00 1.86
CA LYS A 794 33.51 -12.65 2.49
C LYS A 794 33.52 -12.78 4.02
N SER A 795 34.38 -13.63 4.59
CA SER A 795 34.46 -13.84 6.05
C SER A 795 35.22 -12.74 6.81
N LYS A 796 35.78 -11.75 6.12
CA LYS A 796 36.51 -10.65 6.76
C LYS A 796 35.57 -9.72 7.55
N PRO A 797 36.06 -9.07 8.63
CA PRO A 797 35.27 -8.14 9.45
C PRO A 797 34.59 -7.04 8.65
#